data_AF-A0A848WYD5-F1
#
_entry.id   AF-A0A848WYD5-F1
#
_cell.length_a   1.000
_cell.length_b   1.000
_cell.length_c   1.000
_cell.angle_alpha   90.00
_cell.angle_beta   90.00
_cell.angle_gamma   90.00
#
_symmetry.space_group_name_H-M   'P 1'
#
loop_
_entity.id
_entity.type
_entity.pdbx_description
1 polymer ?
#
loop_
_entity_poly.entity_id
_entity_poly.type
_entity_poly.pdbx_seq_one_letter_code
_entity_poly.pdbx_strand_id
1 'polypeptide(L)'
;MIRLPIFAALNFSAFACLASENFQKPEMTVPEGLEVVVAAAPPLVEHPIMAAFDDRGRLFVSENAGLNLKQTELDEQKPNSIRVLIDTDNDGIFDDWKLFADGLTFPQGALWLMDSLYVMSPPGLWRFTDHDDDGVADEREQLVTGFAYTGNAADVHGPFLHPNGRLYWCHGRKGHDVTDESTGEVVSQNKGARIWSCLPDGSDVRVFAGGGMDNPVEVDFTEAGEIIGTVNLFYGRPRGDTLVHWIRGGAYPRYDQEAVVAEFARTGPLLTEFYNFGHVAVSGMMRYRTGALNPAWKDNLFVTHFNTQEVTRTEFSSEESTFAAGKTESILKIHNPDVHITDVLEDANGDVLVLDTGGWFRIGCPTSQVAKPEIPGAIYRIRKAGDRDTETDFRGTGVDWKNLEPNEIAQLLDDEFFPIRERAMTELAIIGEPAVPELRDVIGNPQSTPMALRNAVFTLARMRFSDAPDLIRVCLEHSDPTVQQAACNALATTRAWHVITNHTSEETEIELWRNEMLGERLIELAADAEPAVSRAAASALGAMREENAVPTLLLLAGQSNIDRFREHAAIYSLIEIGDAALTRTGLPNENPRIVAAALWALDQMADSDLEVLEVAPFLASEHEELRKVAVEISAGHADWDAAVANRFLEFSESPNEAKTATLIELGSKFAGTPPMQGLIATLLSSDKLQLRQTGFRTIAATTGPVPFAAEWETPFSAALEAKDDSLVDLALEALAKTKTDAFNEQLKEIAADGTVPPLKRVRALRAISGENVPLGKEAFDLLAGLVTAEASPLRRLEAVQMLGSARLTPPQIQALAERVQHAGPMDLPVLMKAFQRTRDEKIGHALADNLPKSTGFGNLNPSDLRRLFLKFPPGVLPKIEDNIAELEARAVERKERLALFESRVAEGDVERGKAHFVAGKGACMTCHKVGETGRAVGPDLSTIGRIRTHRDLLESILYPSESIARDFESYTVTPKEGPPLLGLIQRETADTVFVTDVTGTERLIARDEVESIEPIAVSIMPQGLEQALTEAELLDLVAYLKSLQ
;
A
#
# COMPACT_ATOMS: atom_id res chain seq x y z
N MET A 1 54.46 12.46 -12.91
CA MET A 1 54.69 13.84 -12.44
C MET A 1 54.08 13.95 -11.06
N ILE A 2 54.89 14.36 -10.09
CA ILE A 2 54.59 14.32 -8.65
C ILE A 2 53.64 15.46 -8.27
N ARG A 3 52.56 15.16 -7.53
CA ARG A 3 51.86 16.11 -6.65
C ARG A 3 51.39 15.37 -5.39
N LEU A 4 52.06 15.65 -4.27
CA LEU A 4 51.53 15.41 -2.91
C LEU A 4 50.46 16.48 -2.59
N PRO A 5 49.42 16.16 -1.81
CA PRO A 5 48.71 17.15 -1.01
C PRO A 5 49.24 17.16 0.43
N ILE A 6 49.41 18.37 0.95
CA ILE A 6 49.78 18.70 2.32
C ILE A 6 48.49 18.70 3.14
N PHE A 7 48.33 17.78 4.09
CA PHE A 7 47.33 17.90 5.15
C PHE A 7 47.86 18.84 6.22
N ALA A 8 47.20 19.99 6.39
CA ALA A 8 47.42 20.88 7.52
C ALA A 8 46.54 20.39 8.68
N ALA A 9 47.18 19.85 9.71
CA ALA A 9 46.54 19.62 11.02
C ALA A 9 46.19 20.99 11.63
N LEU A 10 44.91 21.37 11.55
CA LEU A 10 44.35 22.49 12.29
C LEU A 10 43.59 21.92 13.49
N ASN A 11 43.95 22.41 14.68
CA ASN A 11 43.38 22.07 15.98
C ASN A 11 41.84 22.02 15.97
N PHE A 12 41.28 20.82 15.96
CA PHE A 12 39.82 20.54 16.05
C PHE A 12 39.22 20.84 17.44
N SER A 13 40.05 20.97 18.48
CA SER A 13 39.58 21.07 19.87
C SER A 13 38.92 22.42 20.21
N ALA A 14 39.13 23.48 19.41
CA ALA A 14 38.55 24.81 19.70
C ALA A 14 37.24 25.11 18.96
N PHE A 15 36.88 24.34 17.93
CA PHE A 15 35.61 24.52 17.20
C PHE A 15 34.45 23.67 17.77
N ALA A 16 34.76 22.58 18.49
CA ALA A 16 33.77 21.73 19.13
C ALA A 16 33.00 22.44 20.27
N CYS A 17 33.59 23.49 20.88
CA CYS A 17 33.01 24.18 22.03
C CYS A 17 32.04 25.33 21.66
N LEU A 18 31.87 25.67 20.36
CA LEU A 18 30.99 26.76 19.93
C LEU A 18 29.69 26.30 19.25
N ALA A 19 29.56 25.02 18.89
CA ALA A 19 28.36 24.49 18.23
C ALA A 19 27.31 23.95 19.21
N SER A 20 27.68 23.61 20.45
CA SER A 20 26.78 23.04 21.46
C SER A 20 25.82 24.06 22.09
N GLU A 21 26.02 25.38 21.93
CA GLU A 21 25.20 26.40 22.62
C GLU A 21 23.84 26.72 21.95
N ASN A 22 23.51 26.16 20.77
CA ASN A 22 22.33 26.59 19.99
C ASN A 22 21.24 25.54 19.72
N PHE A 23 21.39 24.26 20.11
CA PHE A 23 20.29 23.30 19.96
C PHE A 23 19.21 23.55 21.03
N GLN A 24 18.00 23.87 20.59
CA GLN A 24 16.86 24.07 21.48
C GLN A 24 15.93 22.85 21.40
N LYS A 25 15.88 22.08 22.49
CA LYS A 25 14.90 21.00 22.63
C LYS A 25 13.49 21.55 22.42
N PRO A 26 12.68 20.96 21.52
CA PRO A 26 11.32 21.41 21.28
C PRO A 26 10.41 21.09 22.48
N GLU A 27 9.26 21.78 22.54
CA GLU A 27 8.24 21.48 23.55
C GLU A 27 7.64 20.09 23.28
N MET A 28 7.47 19.28 24.33
CA MET A 28 7.00 17.91 24.23
C MET A 28 6.03 17.57 25.34
N THR A 29 5.13 16.64 25.07
CA THR A 29 4.21 16.07 26.06
C THR A 29 4.40 14.56 26.12
N VAL A 30 4.49 14.05 27.33
CA VAL A 30 4.51 12.62 27.66
C VAL A 30 3.50 12.34 28.79
N PRO A 31 3.06 11.08 28.96
CA PRO A 31 2.22 10.67 30.09
C PRO A 31 2.78 11.05 31.46
N GLU A 32 1.89 11.19 32.44
CA GLU A 32 2.26 11.49 33.83
C GLU A 32 3.23 10.42 34.40
N GLY A 33 4.25 10.87 35.12
CA GLY A 33 5.28 10.00 35.70
C GLY A 33 6.45 9.69 34.76
N LEU A 34 6.38 10.11 33.49
CA LEU A 34 7.49 10.03 32.54
C LEU A 34 8.14 11.39 32.32
N GLU A 35 9.40 11.38 31.90
CA GLU A 35 10.13 12.54 31.44
C GLU A 35 10.84 12.24 30.11
N VAL A 36 11.22 13.31 29.40
CA VAL A 36 12.04 13.21 28.19
C VAL A 36 13.37 13.92 28.44
N VAL A 37 14.47 13.27 28.12
CA VAL A 37 15.81 13.88 28.10
C VAL A 37 16.38 13.87 26.68
N VAL A 38 17.31 14.78 26.40
CA VAL A 38 18.06 14.76 25.13
C VAL A 38 19.18 13.75 25.32
N ALA A 39 19.11 12.61 24.63
CA ALA A 39 20.13 11.57 24.71
C ALA A 39 21.32 11.90 23.79
N ALA A 40 21.07 12.51 22.64
CA ALA A 40 22.11 13.02 21.75
C ALA A 40 21.56 14.18 20.89
N ALA A 41 22.41 15.15 20.58
CA ALA A 41 22.10 16.31 19.75
C ALA A 41 23.38 16.80 19.05
N PRO A 42 23.32 17.77 18.12
CA PRO A 42 24.52 18.31 17.50
C PRO A 42 25.56 18.77 18.53
N PRO A 43 26.86 18.46 18.33
CA PRO A 43 27.46 17.88 17.12
C PRO A 43 27.52 16.34 17.07
N LEU A 44 26.97 15.61 18.06
CA LEU A 44 27.05 14.13 18.10
C LEU A 44 26.29 13.49 16.93
N VAL A 45 25.12 14.05 16.61
CA VAL A 45 24.26 13.71 15.47
C VAL A 45 23.69 14.99 14.89
N GLU A 46 23.43 15.02 13.57
CA GLU A 46 22.79 16.17 12.90
C GLU A 46 21.46 15.77 12.24
N HIS A 47 21.41 14.63 11.55
CA HIS A 47 20.21 14.09 10.90
C HIS A 47 20.13 12.57 11.09
N PRO A 48 19.93 12.09 12.34
CA PRO A 48 19.79 10.66 12.60
C PRO A 48 18.52 10.13 11.95
N ILE A 49 18.53 8.90 11.43
CA ILE A 49 17.36 8.27 10.80
C ILE A 49 16.91 7.05 11.61
N MET A 50 17.75 6.02 11.68
CA MET A 50 17.44 4.77 12.38
C MET A 50 18.67 4.32 13.15
N ALA A 51 18.49 3.49 14.18
CA ALA A 51 19.61 3.03 14.99
C ALA A 51 19.46 1.60 15.53
N ALA A 52 20.57 1.07 16.03
CA ALA A 52 20.60 -0.21 16.74
C ALA A 52 21.62 -0.16 17.89
N PHE A 53 21.31 -0.84 18.99
CA PHE A 53 22.27 -1.07 20.06
C PHE A 53 23.13 -2.29 19.75
N ASP A 54 24.39 -2.24 20.15
CA ASP A 54 25.18 -3.46 20.34
C ASP A 54 24.95 -4.10 21.72
N ASP A 55 25.65 -5.21 21.96
CA ASP A 55 25.58 -5.98 23.19
C ASP A 55 26.12 -5.23 24.43
N ARG A 56 26.80 -4.08 24.23
CA ARG A 56 27.40 -3.25 25.28
C ARG A 56 26.69 -1.93 25.49
N GLY A 57 25.68 -1.60 24.67
CA GLY A 57 24.91 -0.37 24.77
C GLY A 57 25.48 0.81 23.98
N ARG A 58 26.47 0.59 23.10
CA ARG A 58 26.83 1.60 22.09
C ARG A 58 25.71 1.69 21.07
N LEU A 59 25.38 2.90 20.61
CA LEU A 59 24.27 3.13 19.68
C LEU A 59 24.81 3.41 18.28
N PHE A 60 24.55 2.52 17.33
CA PHE A 60 24.89 2.70 15.92
C PHE A 60 23.76 3.45 15.23
N VAL A 61 24.06 4.64 14.72
CA VAL A 61 23.08 5.59 14.17
C VAL A 61 23.34 5.79 12.68
N SER A 62 22.31 5.55 11.87
CA SER A 62 22.29 5.95 10.46
C SER A 62 22.17 7.46 10.36
N GLU A 63 23.22 8.11 9.86
CA GLU A 63 23.35 9.56 9.78
C GLU A 63 23.21 10.02 8.32
N ASN A 64 22.25 10.90 8.07
CA ASN A 64 22.06 11.52 6.76
C ASN A 64 22.86 12.82 6.61
N ALA A 65 23.25 13.14 5.38
CA ALA A 65 23.88 14.42 5.04
C ALA A 65 22.90 15.61 4.99
N GLY A 66 21.60 15.41 5.24
CA GLY A 66 20.57 16.45 5.15
C GLY A 66 20.19 16.81 3.71
N LEU A 67 20.40 15.90 2.75
CA LEU A 67 20.27 16.17 1.31
C LEU A 67 19.20 15.31 0.64
N ASN A 68 18.30 15.96 -0.12
CA ASN A 68 17.25 15.29 -0.90
C ASN A 68 17.75 14.94 -2.32
N LEU A 69 18.68 13.98 -2.40
CA LEU A 69 19.33 13.55 -3.65
C LEU A 69 18.53 12.48 -4.40
N LYS A 70 18.59 12.48 -5.74
CA LYS A 70 18.08 11.39 -6.57
C LYS A 70 19.08 10.24 -6.66
N GLN A 71 18.63 9.08 -7.15
CA GLN A 71 19.46 7.89 -7.34
C GLN A 71 20.84 8.18 -7.95
N THR A 72 20.91 8.86 -9.10
CA THR A 72 22.19 9.14 -9.78
C THR A 72 23.15 9.97 -8.93
N GLU A 73 22.63 10.90 -8.14
CA GLU A 73 23.43 11.75 -7.26
C GLU A 73 23.88 10.97 -6.01
N LEU A 74 23.03 10.07 -5.49
CA LEU A 74 23.36 9.18 -4.38
C LEU A 74 24.46 8.18 -4.78
N ASP A 75 24.37 7.59 -5.97
CA ASP A 75 25.39 6.67 -6.50
C ASP A 75 26.76 7.36 -6.66
N GLU A 76 26.76 8.64 -7.08
CA GLU A 76 27.98 9.43 -7.28
C GLU A 76 28.59 9.94 -5.97
N GLN A 77 27.77 10.46 -5.05
CA GLN A 77 28.25 11.18 -3.86
C GLN A 77 28.37 10.28 -2.63
N LYS A 78 27.45 9.31 -2.48
CA LYS A 78 27.33 8.43 -1.30
C LYS A 78 27.55 9.16 0.03
N PRO A 79 26.76 10.22 0.31
CA PRO A 79 27.13 11.19 1.33
C PRO A 79 26.82 10.73 2.76
N ASN A 80 26.16 9.58 2.93
CA ASN A 80 25.61 9.15 4.20
C ASN A 80 26.56 8.18 4.92
N SER A 81 26.36 8.02 6.22
CA SER A 81 27.28 7.31 7.10
C SER A 81 26.57 6.63 8.28
N ILE A 82 27.30 5.77 8.99
CA ILE A 82 26.93 5.22 10.29
C ILE A 82 27.88 5.82 11.33
N ARG A 83 27.32 6.37 12.41
CA ARG A 83 28.05 6.79 13.61
C ARG A 83 27.83 5.77 14.72
N VAL A 84 28.81 5.57 15.58
CA VAL A 84 28.62 4.87 16.86
C VAL A 84 28.69 5.91 17.97
N LEU A 85 27.61 6.01 18.75
CA LEU A 85 27.52 6.89 19.93
C LEU A 85 27.84 6.09 21.18
N ILE A 86 28.57 6.73 22.10
CA ILE A 86 29.06 6.12 23.34
C ILE A 86 28.59 6.98 24.50
N ASP A 87 28.05 6.32 25.52
CA ASP A 87 27.72 6.89 26.82
C ASP A 87 28.85 6.48 27.77
N THR A 88 29.82 7.36 28.00
CA THR A 88 31.07 6.99 28.70
C THR A 88 30.93 6.89 30.21
N ASP A 89 29.89 7.46 30.80
CA ASP A 89 29.61 7.43 32.24
C ASP A 89 28.33 6.65 32.60
N ASN A 90 27.67 6.08 31.61
CA ASN A 90 26.45 5.30 31.72
C ASN A 90 25.31 6.10 32.39
N ASP A 91 25.18 7.40 32.09
CA ASP A 91 24.12 8.28 32.59
C ASP A 91 22.87 8.35 31.69
N GLY A 92 22.94 7.68 30.53
CA GLY A 92 21.88 7.51 29.55
C GLY A 92 21.90 8.60 28.49
N ILE A 93 22.89 9.49 28.54
CA ILE A 93 23.16 10.56 27.60
C ILE A 93 24.48 10.23 26.91
N PHE A 94 24.45 10.15 25.58
CA PHE A 94 25.67 9.92 24.82
C PHE A 94 26.53 11.18 24.84
N ASP A 95 27.84 11.00 25.01
CA ASP A 95 28.81 12.09 25.18
C ASP A 95 30.05 11.96 24.28
N ASP A 96 30.22 10.81 23.60
CA ASP A 96 31.25 10.59 22.59
C ASP A 96 30.69 9.90 21.33
N TRP A 97 31.41 10.01 20.22
CA TRP A 97 31.04 9.32 18.98
C TRP A 97 32.24 9.02 18.09
N LYS A 98 32.10 8.00 17.24
CA LYS A 98 33.04 7.68 16.15
C LYS A 98 32.31 7.48 14.83
N LEU A 99 32.99 7.76 13.73
CA LEU A 99 32.53 7.42 12.39
C LEU A 99 32.81 5.92 12.17
N PHE A 100 31.76 5.10 12.21
CA PHE A 100 31.89 3.65 12.07
C PHE A 100 32.05 3.24 10.60
N ALA A 101 31.21 3.79 9.72
CA ALA A 101 31.27 3.55 8.28
C ALA A 101 30.74 4.76 7.49
N ASP A 102 31.32 5.06 6.32
CA ASP A 102 30.88 6.13 5.43
C ASP A 102 30.58 5.62 4.02
N GLY A 103 30.36 6.51 3.05
CA GLY A 103 30.22 6.11 1.64
C GLY A 103 28.97 5.27 1.37
N LEU A 104 27.89 5.56 2.08
CA LEU A 104 26.59 4.91 1.91
C LEU A 104 25.63 5.80 1.12
N THR A 105 24.70 5.15 0.42
CA THR A 105 23.66 5.83 -0.37
C THR A 105 22.58 6.37 0.54
N PHE A 106 21.80 5.51 1.19
CA PHE A 106 20.71 5.89 2.08
C PHE A 106 20.48 4.78 3.11
N PRO A 107 21.24 4.77 4.23
CA PRO A 107 21.11 3.72 5.23
C PRO A 107 19.79 3.88 6.00
N GLN A 108 18.98 2.82 6.00
CA GLN A 108 17.64 2.78 6.60
C GLN A 108 17.50 1.50 7.42
N GLY A 109 18.05 1.52 8.62
CA GLY A 109 17.98 0.41 9.55
C GLY A 109 19.35 -0.21 9.78
N ALA A 110 19.50 -0.78 10.97
CA ALA A 110 20.72 -1.41 11.42
C ALA A 110 20.39 -2.55 12.37
N LEU A 111 21.28 -3.54 12.43
CA LEU A 111 21.19 -4.65 13.38
C LEU A 111 22.60 -5.05 13.78
N TRP A 112 22.88 -5.02 15.08
CA TRP A 112 24.10 -5.62 15.61
C TRP A 112 23.89 -7.12 15.81
N LEU A 113 24.80 -7.94 15.28
CA LEU A 113 24.81 -9.37 15.49
C LEU A 113 26.27 -9.84 15.61
N MET A 114 26.59 -10.35 16.81
CA MET A 114 27.95 -10.78 17.19
C MET A 114 28.99 -9.65 17.14
N ASP A 115 29.84 -9.64 16.13
CA ASP A 115 30.95 -8.68 15.91
C ASP A 115 30.69 -7.76 14.70
N SER A 116 29.47 -7.83 14.15
CA SER A 116 29.14 -7.23 12.88
C SER A 116 27.85 -6.41 12.94
N LEU A 117 27.86 -5.28 12.24
CA LEU A 117 26.69 -4.46 11.99
C LEU A 117 26.15 -4.75 10.59
N TYR A 118 24.89 -5.15 10.53
CA TYR A 118 24.14 -5.34 9.30
C TYR A 118 23.31 -4.08 9.01
N VAL A 119 23.35 -3.59 7.78
CA VAL A 119 22.70 -2.31 7.40
C VAL A 119 22.03 -2.47 6.04
N MET A 120 20.74 -2.11 5.94
CA MET A 120 20.12 -1.88 4.63
C MET A 120 20.47 -0.48 4.13
N SER A 121 21.19 -0.43 3.02
CA SER A 121 21.45 0.80 2.27
C SER A 121 21.45 0.44 0.78
N PRO A 122 20.57 1.04 -0.04
CA PRO A 122 20.44 0.66 -1.44
C PRO A 122 21.79 0.63 -2.18
N PRO A 123 22.03 -0.35 -3.07
CA PRO A 123 21.06 -1.29 -3.61
C PRO A 123 20.97 -2.63 -2.84
N GLY A 124 21.39 -2.69 -1.56
CA GLY A 124 21.50 -3.99 -0.88
C GLY A 124 21.67 -4.01 0.63
N LEU A 125 21.91 -5.23 1.14
CA LEU A 125 22.27 -5.54 2.52
C LEU A 125 23.78 -5.51 2.68
N TRP A 126 24.28 -4.72 3.63
CA TRP A 126 25.69 -4.62 3.97
C TRP A 126 25.99 -5.31 5.30
N ARG A 127 27.18 -5.90 5.41
CA ARG A 127 27.81 -6.34 6.65
C ARG A 127 29.09 -5.56 6.87
N PHE A 128 29.21 -4.98 8.05
CA PHE A 128 30.38 -4.26 8.53
C PHE A 128 30.94 -4.98 9.75
N THR A 129 32.21 -5.34 9.73
CA THR A 129 32.84 -6.06 10.86
C THR A 129 33.94 -5.21 11.46
N ASP A 130 33.99 -5.16 12.79
CA ASP A 130 34.99 -4.46 13.60
C ASP A 130 35.80 -5.53 14.35
N HIS A 131 36.97 -5.88 13.81
CA HIS A 131 37.77 -7.02 14.27
C HIS A 131 38.59 -6.67 15.52
N ASP A 132 38.92 -5.40 15.72
CA ASP A 132 39.74 -4.93 16.84
C ASP A 132 38.97 -4.13 17.90
N ASP A 133 37.67 -3.97 17.69
CA ASP A 133 36.72 -3.33 18.59
C ASP A 133 37.03 -1.85 18.88
N ASP A 134 37.66 -1.17 17.91
CA ASP A 134 37.98 0.24 18.02
C ASP A 134 36.79 1.17 17.68
N GLY A 135 35.65 0.62 17.26
CA GLY A 135 34.46 1.37 16.87
C GLY A 135 34.52 1.92 15.45
N VAL A 136 35.33 1.31 14.57
CA VAL A 136 35.42 1.57 13.14
C VAL A 136 35.31 0.24 12.38
N ALA A 137 34.59 0.21 11.26
CA ALA A 137 34.49 -0.99 10.45
C ALA A 137 35.80 -1.28 9.70
N ASP A 138 36.41 -2.43 9.97
CA ASP A 138 37.59 -2.95 9.27
C ASP A 138 37.23 -3.57 7.92
N GLU A 139 36.08 -4.24 7.86
CA GLU A 139 35.62 -5.00 6.71
C GLU A 139 34.23 -4.54 6.28
N ARG A 140 34.00 -4.54 4.96
CA ARG A 140 32.74 -4.13 4.33
C ARG A 140 32.38 -5.13 3.24
N GLU A 141 31.25 -5.79 3.39
CA GLU A 141 30.73 -6.75 2.43
C GLU A 141 29.28 -6.43 2.07
N GLN A 142 28.92 -6.61 0.81
CA GLN A 142 27.53 -6.49 0.36
C GLN A 142 26.98 -7.90 0.11
N LEU A 143 26.10 -8.36 0.99
CA LEU A 143 25.64 -9.75 1.05
C LEU A 143 24.53 -10.05 0.03
N VAL A 144 23.58 -9.12 -0.12
CA VAL A 144 22.44 -9.26 -1.04
C VAL A 144 22.26 -7.96 -1.80
N THR A 145 22.06 -8.04 -3.11
CA THR A 145 21.90 -6.87 -4.00
C THR A 145 20.68 -7.04 -4.91
N GLY A 146 20.41 -6.03 -5.75
CA GLY A 146 19.36 -6.11 -6.76
C GLY A 146 18.11 -5.28 -6.47
N PHE A 147 18.10 -4.48 -5.40
CA PHE A 147 16.97 -3.63 -5.05
C PHE A 147 17.08 -2.26 -5.74
N ALA A 148 16.09 -1.93 -6.58
CA ALA A 148 16.03 -0.61 -7.19
C ALA A 148 15.63 0.44 -6.16
N TYR A 149 16.02 1.70 -6.38
CA TYR A 149 15.74 2.78 -5.45
C TYR A 149 15.74 4.14 -6.14
N THR A 150 15.14 5.15 -5.49
CA THR A 150 15.01 6.50 -6.07
C THR A 150 15.54 7.63 -5.18
N GLY A 151 15.86 7.36 -3.91
CA GLY A 151 16.22 8.37 -2.91
C GLY A 151 15.00 9.01 -2.21
N ASN A 152 13.81 8.39 -2.31
CA ASN A 152 12.57 8.90 -1.71
C ASN A 152 12.18 8.16 -0.41
N ALA A 153 13.12 7.44 0.20
CA ALA A 153 12.93 6.60 1.38
C ALA A 153 11.94 5.43 1.24
N ALA A 154 11.26 5.28 0.10
CA ALA A 154 10.46 4.10 -0.23
C ALA A 154 11.33 3.04 -0.90
N ASP A 155 12.37 2.59 -0.20
CA ASP A 155 13.36 1.64 -0.71
C ASP A 155 13.56 0.48 0.28
N VAL A 156 14.78 0.21 0.76
CA VAL A 156 15.05 -0.97 1.61
C VAL A 156 15.22 -0.57 3.07
N HIS A 157 14.50 -1.23 3.98
CA HIS A 157 14.54 -0.95 5.42
C HIS A 157 14.88 -2.18 6.25
N GLY A 158 15.69 -2.01 7.30
CA GLY A 158 16.13 -3.06 8.24
C GLY A 158 17.66 -3.29 8.20
N PRO A 159 18.16 -4.53 8.40
CA PRO A 159 17.40 -5.77 8.63
C PRO A 159 16.98 -5.94 10.10
N PHE A 160 16.15 -6.94 10.35
CA PHE A 160 15.62 -7.33 11.66
C PHE A 160 15.90 -8.81 11.92
N LEU A 161 16.38 -9.16 13.11
CA LEU A 161 16.71 -10.54 13.47
C LEU A 161 15.48 -11.27 13.99
N HIS A 162 14.98 -12.23 13.22
CA HIS A 162 13.91 -13.10 13.70
C HIS A 162 14.47 -14.12 14.72
N PRO A 163 13.69 -14.56 15.74
CA PRO A 163 14.14 -15.55 16.73
C PRO A 163 14.75 -16.83 16.14
N ASN A 164 14.26 -17.31 14.99
CA ASN A 164 14.85 -18.44 14.24
C ASN A 164 16.26 -18.20 13.65
N GLY A 165 16.83 -17.00 13.76
CA GLY A 165 18.17 -16.63 13.30
C GLY A 165 18.27 -16.10 11.87
N ARG A 166 17.15 -15.93 11.16
CA ARG A 166 17.15 -15.30 9.83
C ARG A 166 17.07 -13.79 9.95
N LEU A 167 17.70 -13.11 8.99
CA LEU A 167 17.55 -11.67 8.79
C LEU A 167 16.32 -11.43 7.92
N TYR A 168 15.47 -10.49 8.32
CA TYR A 168 14.32 -10.03 7.54
C TYR A 168 14.46 -8.55 7.20
N TRP A 169 13.93 -8.11 6.06
CA TRP A 169 13.92 -6.70 5.70
C TRP A 169 12.73 -6.36 4.81
N CYS A 170 12.40 -5.07 4.79
CA CYS A 170 11.34 -4.51 3.98
C CYS A 170 11.91 -3.96 2.68
N HIS A 171 11.18 -4.12 1.58
CA HIS A 171 11.51 -3.48 0.31
C HIS A 171 10.26 -2.84 -0.30
N GLY A 172 10.36 -1.54 -0.58
CA GLY A 172 9.36 -0.76 -1.28
C GLY A 172 9.19 -1.13 -2.75
N ARG A 173 8.19 -0.53 -3.39
CA ARG A 173 7.73 -0.88 -4.75
C ARG A 173 8.58 -0.22 -5.84
N LYS A 174 9.91 -0.32 -5.75
CA LYS A 174 10.84 0.23 -6.77
C LYS A 174 11.23 -0.79 -7.81
N GLY A 175 10.96 -2.06 -7.50
CA GLY A 175 11.33 -3.21 -8.29
C GLY A 175 12.69 -3.75 -7.93
N HIS A 176 12.95 -4.97 -8.36
CA HIS A 176 14.10 -5.72 -7.92
C HIS A 176 14.44 -6.82 -8.93
N ASP A 177 15.72 -7.15 -8.96
CA ASP A 177 16.33 -8.24 -9.71
C ASP A 177 17.31 -8.94 -8.76
N VAL A 178 16.77 -9.83 -7.93
CA VAL A 178 17.50 -10.47 -6.82
C VAL A 178 17.85 -11.88 -7.22
N THR A 179 19.15 -12.19 -7.15
CA THR A 179 19.72 -13.52 -7.31
C THR A 179 20.32 -13.95 -5.98
N ASP A 180 20.12 -15.20 -5.60
CA ASP A 180 20.87 -15.78 -4.48
C ASP A 180 22.28 -16.11 -4.96
N GLU A 181 23.27 -15.34 -4.52
CA GLU A 181 24.67 -15.50 -4.94
C GLU A 181 25.26 -16.87 -4.54
N SER A 182 24.69 -17.55 -3.53
CA SER A 182 25.16 -18.85 -3.07
C SER A 182 24.74 -20.00 -4.00
N THR A 183 23.61 -19.86 -4.70
CA THR A 183 23.07 -20.88 -5.61
C THR A 183 23.13 -20.46 -7.10
N GLY A 184 23.19 -19.15 -7.36
CA GLY A 184 23.07 -18.55 -8.69
C GLY A 184 21.63 -18.50 -9.22
N GLU A 185 20.64 -18.84 -8.39
CA GLU A 185 19.23 -18.86 -8.78
C GLU A 185 18.58 -17.47 -8.66
N VAL A 186 17.81 -17.10 -9.68
CA VAL A 186 17.00 -15.87 -9.64
C VAL A 186 15.85 -16.07 -8.67
N VAL A 187 15.85 -15.32 -7.58
CA VAL A 187 14.81 -15.38 -6.54
C VAL A 187 13.58 -14.60 -7.00
N SER A 188 13.76 -13.40 -7.56
CA SER A 188 12.66 -12.62 -8.11
C SER A 188 13.13 -11.47 -9.02
N GLN A 189 12.40 -11.26 -10.12
CA GLN A 189 12.61 -10.17 -11.09
C GLN A 189 11.29 -9.44 -11.35
N ASN A 190 10.92 -8.53 -10.45
CA ASN A 190 9.54 -8.04 -10.35
C ASN A 190 9.47 -6.60 -9.82
N LYS A 191 8.25 -6.05 -9.65
CA LYS A 191 8.04 -4.66 -9.21
C LYS A 191 7.46 -4.51 -7.80
N GLY A 192 6.76 -5.52 -7.30
CA GLY A 192 6.03 -5.45 -6.04
C GLY A 192 6.88 -5.26 -4.77
N ALA A 193 6.35 -4.52 -3.80
CA ALA A 193 6.89 -4.46 -2.45
C ALA A 193 6.85 -5.84 -1.78
N ARG A 194 7.85 -6.14 -0.96
CA ARG A 194 8.07 -7.48 -0.38
C ARG A 194 8.71 -7.40 1.00
N ILE A 195 8.41 -8.40 1.81
CA ILE A 195 9.23 -8.79 2.97
C ILE A 195 10.16 -9.90 2.52
N TRP A 196 11.45 -9.71 2.75
CA TRP A 196 12.51 -10.62 2.35
C TRP A 196 13.17 -11.27 3.55
N SER A 197 13.88 -12.37 3.33
CA SER A 197 14.76 -12.94 4.34
C SER A 197 15.99 -13.63 3.77
N CYS A 198 17.06 -13.74 4.55
CA CYS A 198 18.23 -14.57 4.26
C CYS A 198 18.84 -15.10 5.56
N LEU A 199 19.82 -16.01 5.44
CA LEU A 199 20.69 -16.36 6.56
C LEU A 199 21.71 -15.22 6.83
N PRO A 200 22.31 -15.15 8.03
CA PRO A 200 23.26 -14.07 8.37
C PRO A 200 24.51 -13.99 7.48
N ASP A 201 24.80 -15.03 6.71
CA ASP A 201 25.90 -15.06 5.72
C ASP A 201 25.46 -14.59 4.32
N GLY A 202 24.20 -14.15 4.15
CA GLY A 202 23.65 -13.71 2.87
C GLY A 202 23.09 -14.84 1.99
N SER A 203 23.26 -16.10 2.38
CA SER A 203 22.74 -17.24 1.62
C SER A 203 21.24 -17.46 1.82
N ASP A 204 20.65 -18.21 0.90
CA ASP A 204 19.27 -18.70 1.00
C ASP A 204 18.28 -17.53 1.09
N VAL A 205 18.36 -16.65 0.08
CA VAL A 205 17.52 -15.45 -0.03
C VAL A 205 16.11 -15.85 -0.45
N ARG A 206 15.09 -15.39 0.27
CA ARG A 206 13.68 -15.76 0.06
C ARG A 206 12.75 -14.57 0.10
N VAL A 207 11.66 -14.67 -0.66
CA VAL A 207 10.47 -13.82 -0.49
C VAL A 207 9.56 -14.47 0.55
N PHE A 208 9.14 -13.70 1.55
CA PHE A 208 8.23 -14.18 2.59
C PHE A 208 6.76 -13.82 2.29
N ALA A 209 6.50 -12.57 1.93
CA ALA A 209 5.18 -12.02 1.63
C ALA A 209 5.30 -10.73 0.81
N GLY A 210 4.19 -10.19 0.26
CA GLY A 210 4.23 -8.90 -0.42
C GLY A 210 2.91 -8.41 -1.03
N GLY A 211 3.00 -7.37 -1.87
CA GLY A 211 1.85 -6.67 -2.44
C GLY A 211 1.52 -5.40 -1.67
N GLY A 212 0.25 -4.97 -1.66
CA GLY A 212 -0.31 -4.11 -0.61
C GLY A 212 0.06 -2.63 -0.55
N MET A 213 1.27 -2.23 -0.98
CA MET A 213 1.86 -0.99 -0.48
C MET A 213 2.93 -0.35 -1.36
N ASP A 214 3.25 0.92 -1.09
CA ASP A 214 4.40 1.60 -1.68
C ASP A 214 5.67 1.42 -0.83
N ASN A 215 5.55 1.44 0.52
CA ASN A 215 6.70 1.36 1.42
C ASN A 215 6.38 0.62 2.76
N PRO A 216 6.67 -0.68 2.88
CA PRO A 216 6.80 -1.30 4.20
C PRO A 216 8.05 -0.75 4.88
N VAL A 217 7.96 -0.39 6.16
CA VAL A 217 9.05 0.32 6.86
C VAL A 217 9.75 -0.62 7.82
N GLU A 218 9.13 -0.97 8.95
CA GLU A 218 9.75 -1.89 9.92
C GLU A 218 8.90 -3.11 10.21
N VAL A 219 9.57 -4.18 10.65
CA VAL A 219 8.94 -5.37 11.24
C VAL A 219 9.53 -5.68 12.61
N ASP A 220 8.72 -6.26 13.49
CA ASP A 220 9.15 -6.87 14.75
C ASP A 220 8.41 -8.20 14.96
N PHE A 221 8.84 -8.97 15.94
CA PHE A 221 8.45 -10.37 16.11
C PHE A 221 7.73 -10.60 17.44
N THR A 222 6.69 -11.43 17.42
CA THR A 222 6.08 -11.96 18.65
C THR A 222 6.97 -13.03 19.28
N GLU A 223 6.72 -13.40 20.53
CA GLU A 223 7.51 -14.45 21.21
C GLU A 223 7.37 -15.82 20.55
N ALA A 224 6.31 -16.04 19.77
CA ALA A 224 6.09 -17.25 18.99
C ALA A 224 6.62 -17.14 17.54
N GLY A 225 7.25 -16.03 17.15
CA GLY A 225 7.85 -15.83 15.83
C GLY A 225 6.89 -15.32 14.74
N GLU A 226 5.74 -14.75 15.10
CA GLU A 226 4.90 -14.05 14.11
C GLU A 226 5.50 -12.70 13.73
N ILE A 227 5.39 -12.32 12.46
CA ILE A 227 5.97 -11.09 11.91
C ILE A 227 4.90 -10.02 11.81
N ILE A 228 5.08 -8.92 12.52
CA ILE A 228 4.18 -7.76 12.48
C ILE A 228 4.97 -6.59 11.90
N GLY A 229 4.36 -5.77 11.05
CA GLY A 229 5.06 -4.64 10.45
C GLY A 229 4.21 -3.42 10.24
N THR A 230 4.90 -2.30 10.09
CA THR A 230 4.32 -1.03 9.66
C THR A 230 4.37 -0.91 8.15
N VAL A 231 3.34 -0.31 7.60
CA VAL A 231 3.26 -0.07 6.16
C VAL A 231 2.77 1.35 5.91
N ASN A 232 3.54 2.09 5.12
CA ASN A 232 3.15 3.40 4.63
C ASN A 232 2.46 3.24 3.27
N LEU A 233 1.33 3.94 3.10
CA LEU A 233 0.45 3.83 1.93
C LEU A 233 0.03 2.39 1.64
N PHE A 234 -0.56 1.71 2.61
CA PHE A 234 -1.25 0.45 2.39
C PHE A 234 -2.55 0.69 1.64
N TYR A 235 -2.66 0.13 0.43
CA TYR A 235 -3.76 0.30 -0.53
C TYR A 235 -4.99 -0.55 -0.19
N GLY A 236 -5.34 -0.59 1.09
CA GLY A 236 -6.65 -1.02 1.58
C GLY A 236 -7.76 -0.04 1.16
N ARG A 237 -8.99 -0.31 1.60
CA ARG A 237 -10.13 0.61 1.40
C ARG A 237 -10.80 0.87 2.75
N PRO A 238 -10.52 2.01 3.41
CA PRO A 238 -9.71 3.15 2.93
C PRO A 238 -8.19 2.88 2.91
N ARG A 239 -7.44 3.56 2.02
CA ARG A 239 -5.98 3.56 2.05
C ARG A 239 -5.50 4.25 3.33
N GLY A 240 -4.39 3.79 3.90
CA GLY A 240 -3.76 4.47 5.01
C GLY A 240 -2.40 3.89 5.35
N ASP A 241 -1.82 4.39 6.43
CA ASP A 241 -0.63 3.84 7.05
C ASP A 241 -1.07 2.88 8.12
N THR A 242 -0.52 1.66 8.13
CA THR A 242 -1.18 0.52 8.77
C THR A 242 -0.21 -0.34 9.56
N LEU A 243 -0.79 -1.17 10.44
CA LEU A 243 -0.16 -2.37 10.97
C LEU A 243 -0.63 -3.60 10.21
N VAL A 244 0.32 -4.42 9.78
CA VAL A 244 0.10 -5.63 8.99
C VAL A 244 0.72 -6.82 9.70
N HIS A 245 0.00 -7.93 9.68
CA HIS A 245 0.52 -9.22 10.11
C HIS A 245 1.01 -9.97 8.89
N TRP A 246 2.32 -10.09 8.73
CA TRP A 246 2.93 -10.75 7.60
C TRP A 246 2.94 -12.27 7.80
N ILE A 247 2.29 -12.99 6.90
CA ILE A 247 2.27 -14.46 6.89
C ILE A 247 2.88 -15.00 5.60
N ARG A 248 3.42 -16.21 5.66
CA ARG A 248 4.09 -16.87 4.55
C ARG A 248 3.18 -16.99 3.34
N GLY A 249 3.64 -16.51 2.18
CA GLY A 249 2.85 -16.49 0.94
C GLY A 249 1.82 -15.35 0.86
N GLY A 250 1.74 -14.50 1.90
CA GLY A 250 0.72 -13.47 2.02
C GLY A 250 0.75 -12.46 0.88
N ALA A 251 -0.42 -12.22 0.28
CA ALA A 251 -0.66 -11.24 -0.77
C ALA A 251 -1.62 -10.15 -0.28
N TYR A 252 -1.22 -8.88 -0.39
CA TYR A 252 -1.95 -7.73 0.15
C TYR A 252 -2.46 -6.77 -0.94
N PRO A 253 -3.54 -6.00 -0.69
CA PRO A 253 -4.23 -5.18 -1.68
C PRO A 253 -3.43 -4.01 -2.21
N ARG A 254 -3.20 -3.99 -3.52
CA ARG A 254 -2.73 -2.81 -4.24
C ARG A 254 -3.60 -2.55 -5.46
N TYR A 255 -4.83 -2.12 -5.19
CA TYR A 255 -5.87 -2.01 -6.20
C TYR A 255 -5.48 -1.10 -7.37
N ASP A 256 -4.67 -0.07 -7.14
CA ASP A 256 -4.16 0.81 -8.20
C ASP A 256 -3.09 0.15 -9.09
N GLN A 257 -2.60 -1.06 -8.78
CA GLN A 257 -1.59 -1.77 -9.59
C GLN A 257 -1.77 -3.30 -9.51
N GLU A 258 -2.82 -3.87 -10.10
CA GLU A 258 -3.05 -5.33 -10.05
C GLU A 258 -1.93 -6.13 -10.72
N ALA A 259 -1.14 -5.55 -11.63
CA ALA A 259 0.08 -6.22 -12.15
C ALA A 259 1.05 -6.62 -11.03
N VAL A 260 1.20 -5.77 -10.01
CA VAL A 260 2.04 -6.06 -8.84
C VAL A 260 1.39 -7.15 -7.98
N VAL A 261 0.07 -7.12 -7.84
CA VAL A 261 -0.66 -8.14 -7.07
C VAL A 261 -0.61 -9.51 -7.77
N ALA A 262 -0.62 -9.53 -9.10
CA ALA A 262 -0.53 -10.75 -9.91
C ALA A 262 0.83 -11.46 -9.82
N GLU A 263 1.85 -10.82 -9.23
CA GLU A 263 3.14 -11.46 -8.94
C GLU A 263 3.06 -12.48 -7.80
N PHE A 264 1.94 -12.55 -7.07
CA PHE A 264 1.76 -13.39 -5.89
C PHE A 264 0.65 -14.42 -6.10
N ALA A 265 0.83 -15.60 -5.51
CA ALA A 265 -0.17 -16.65 -5.55
C ALA A 265 -1.50 -16.21 -4.93
N ARG A 266 -2.60 -16.55 -5.60
CA ARG A 266 -3.96 -16.21 -5.17
C ARG A 266 -4.61 -17.36 -4.42
N THR A 267 -5.16 -17.06 -3.25
CA THR A 267 -5.77 -18.07 -2.34
C THR A 267 -7.17 -17.64 -1.93
N GLY A 268 -7.84 -16.85 -2.77
CA GLY A 268 -9.05 -16.11 -2.44
C GLY A 268 -8.80 -14.59 -2.30
N PRO A 269 -9.67 -13.87 -1.58
CA PRO A 269 -9.52 -12.43 -1.32
C PRO A 269 -8.15 -12.08 -0.72
N LEU A 270 -7.63 -10.89 -1.01
CA LEU A 270 -6.33 -10.45 -0.47
C LEU A 270 -6.39 -10.28 1.06
N LEU A 271 -5.24 -10.50 1.71
CA LEU A 271 -5.10 -10.27 3.15
C LEU A 271 -5.12 -8.77 3.46
N THR A 272 -5.63 -8.38 4.62
CA THR A 272 -5.80 -6.98 5.01
C THR A 272 -4.89 -6.61 6.17
N GLU A 273 -4.74 -5.31 6.39
CA GLU A 273 -4.23 -4.77 7.64
C GLU A 273 -5.13 -5.17 8.83
N PHE A 274 -4.57 -5.18 10.04
CA PHE A 274 -5.37 -5.30 11.26
C PHE A 274 -5.57 -3.96 11.96
N TYR A 275 -4.84 -2.91 11.54
CA TYR A 275 -5.05 -1.56 12.04
C TYR A 275 -4.64 -0.51 11.02
N ASN A 276 -5.40 0.59 10.95
CA ASN A 276 -5.18 1.68 10.01
C ASN A 276 -5.14 3.02 10.78
N PHE A 277 -3.98 3.69 10.77
CA PHE A 277 -3.74 4.97 11.42
C PHE A 277 -4.26 6.16 10.62
N GLY A 278 -4.72 5.96 9.38
CA GLY A 278 -4.95 7.03 8.41
C GLY A 278 -3.63 7.48 7.77
N HIS A 279 -3.50 8.75 7.39
CA HIS A 279 -2.27 9.26 6.75
C HIS A 279 -1.40 10.02 7.76
N VAL A 280 -0.55 9.27 8.45
CA VAL A 280 0.36 9.79 9.49
C VAL A 280 1.83 9.69 9.11
N ALA A 281 2.12 8.98 8.01
CA ALA A 281 3.42 8.49 7.59
C ALA A 281 4.13 7.74 8.73
N VAL A 282 3.74 6.48 8.95
CA VAL A 282 4.50 5.59 9.84
C VAL A 282 5.94 5.48 9.33
N SER A 283 6.90 5.59 10.25
CA SER A 283 8.34 5.66 9.91
C SER A 283 9.22 4.70 10.70
N GLY A 284 8.74 4.15 11.81
CA GLY A 284 9.44 3.21 12.67
C GLY A 284 8.48 2.55 13.67
N MET A 285 8.86 1.40 14.21
CA MET A 285 8.06 0.57 15.08
C MET A 285 8.93 -0.29 16.00
N MET A 286 8.42 -0.55 17.21
CA MET A 286 8.93 -1.64 18.04
C MET A 286 7.81 -2.30 18.84
N ARG A 287 8.03 -3.55 19.26
CA ARG A 287 7.28 -4.21 20.33
C ARG A 287 7.98 -3.95 21.65
N TYR A 288 7.30 -3.29 22.59
CA TYR A 288 7.86 -2.91 23.88
C TYR A 288 7.90 -4.10 24.86
N ARG A 289 9.07 -4.68 25.12
CA ARG A 289 9.23 -6.02 25.74
C ARG A 289 9.30 -5.99 27.26
N THR A 290 9.89 -4.96 27.85
CA THR A 290 10.14 -4.95 29.31
C THR A 290 8.91 -4.56 30.13
N GLY A 291 8.10 -3.61 29.63
CA GLY A 291 7.08 -2.96 30.45
C GLY A 291 7.66 -2.04 31.53
N ALA A 292 8.95 -1.66 31.45
CA ALA A 292 9.63 -0.92 32.50
C ALA A 292 9.03 0.48 32.74
N LEU A 293 8.62 1.20 31.70
CA LEU A 293 7.94 2.49 31.79
C LEU A 293 6.54 2.33 32.41
N ASN A 294 5.81 1.31 31.99
CA ASN A 294 4.50 0.93 32.52
C ASN A 294 4.25 -0.56 32.25
N PRO A 295 4.00 -1.39 33.30
CA PRO A 295 3.79 -2.82 33.11
C PRO A 295 2.62 -3.18 32.18
N ALA A 296 1.60 -2.33 32.09
CA ALA A 296 0.47 -2.53 31.19
C ALA A 296 0.82 -2.31 29.71
N TRP A 297 1.99 -1.76 29.41
CA TRP A 297 2.48 -1.53 28.05
C TRP A 297 3.37 -2.67 27.55
N LYS A 298 3.67 -3.68 28.38
CA LYS A 298 4.44 -4.85 27.95
C LYS A 298 3.75 -5.52 26.76
N ASP A 299 4.54 -5.87 25.75
CA ASP A 299 4.13 -6.44 24.47
C ASP A 299 3.13 -5.59 23.69
N ASN A 300 3.22 -4.26 23.80
CA ASN A 300 2.45 -3.35 22.95
C ASN A 300 3.33 -2.78 21.84
N LEU A 301 2.71 -2.27 20.77
CA LEU A 301 3.43 -1.73 19.63
C LEU A 301 3.60 -0.22 19.78
N PHE A 302 4.83 0.27 19.75
CA PHE A 302 5.15 1.69 19.71
C PHE A 302 5.47 2.05 18.26
N VAL A 303 4.80 3.07 17.72
CA VAL A 303 4.90 3.43 16.30
C VAL A 303 5.16 4.93 16.18
N THR A 304 6.18 5.31 15.41
CA THR A 304 6.47 6.70 15.11
C THR A 304 5.60 7.19 13.97
N HIS A 305 5.03 8.39 14.14
CA HIS A 305 4.28 9.10 13.12
C HIS A 305 5.09 10.32 12.66
N PHE A 306 5.64 10.23 11.46
CA PHE A 306 6.51 11.25 10.88
C PHE A 306 5.79 12.60 10.76
N ASN A 307 4.55 12.62 10.27
CA ASN A 307 3.84 13.87 9.96
C ASN A 307 3.13 14.49 11.16
N THR A 308 2.74 13.68 12.14
CA THR A 308 2.02 14.16 13.33
C THR A 308 2.94 14.28 14.54
N GLN A 309 4.24 14.01 14.41
CA GLN A 309 5.23 14.17 15.49
C GLN A 309 4.83 13.43 16.77
N GLU A 310 4.32 12.21 16.61
CA GLU A 310 3.80 11.39 17.71
C GLU A 310 4.45 10.02 17.73
N VAL A 311 4.83 9.55 18.92
CA VAL A 311 4.97 8.11 19.15
C VAL A 311 3.66 7.65 19.74
N THR A 312 3.01 6.68 19.08
CA THR A 312 1.78 6.08 19.58
C THR A 312 2.06 4.70 20.15
N ARG A 313 1.35 4.35 21.22
CA ARG A 313 1.27 3.00 21.76
C ARG A 313 -0.04 2.39 21.33
N THR A 314 0.01 1.22 20.72
CA THR A 314 -1.16 0.44 20.29
C THR A 314 -1.18 -0.88 21.05
N GLU A 315 -2.25 -1.12 21.80
CA GLU A 315 -2.56 -2.46 22.29
C GLU A 315 -2.76 -3.40 21.11
N PHE A 316 -2.17 -4.58 21.17
CA PHE A 316 -2.49 -5.62 20.21
C PHE A 316 -2.65 -6.95 20.94
N SER A 317 -3.56 -7.77 20.43
CA SER A 317 -3.83 -9.11 20.95
C SER A 317 -4.13 -10.06 19.80
N SER A 318 -3.93 -11.35 20.03
CA SER A 318 -4.37 -12.37 19.10
C SER A 318 -5.89 -12.31 18.89
N GLU A 319 -6.32 -12.38 17.64
CA GLU A 319 -7.72 -12.52 17.24
C GLU A 319 -7.80 -13.59 16.17
N GLU A 320 -8.46 -14.72 16.49
CA GLU A 320 -8.43 -15.92 15.68
C GLU A 320 -6.97 -16.30 15.32
N SER A 321 -6.65 -16.47 14.03
CA SER A 321 -5.29 -16.79 13.59
C SER A 321 -4.42 -15.56 13.29
N THR A 322 -4.93 -14.35 13.52
CA THR A 322 -4.25 -13.07 13.27
C THR A 322 -4.26 -12.18 14.52
N PHE A 323 -4.17 -10.86 14.36
CA PHE A 323 -4.20 -9.89 15.45
C PHE A 323 -5.32 -8.88 15.28
N ALA A 324 -5.73 -8.29 16.39
CA ALA A 324 -6.56 -7.10 16.45
C ALA A 324 -5.85 -6.01 17.26
N ALA A 325 -6.02 -4.76 16.85
CA ALA A 325 -5.57 -3.61 17.62
C ALA A 325 -6.65 -3.19 18.62
N GLY A 326 -6.22 -2.93 19.86
CA GLY A 326 -7.02 -2.36 20.93
C GLY A 326 -6.89 -0.84 20.98
N LYS A 327 -6.71 -0.28 22.17
CA LYS A 327 -6.56 1.16 22.35
C LYS A 327 -5.22 1.65 21.77
N THR A 328 -5.29 2.67 20.92
CA THR A 328 -4.13 3.46 20.48
C THR A 328 -4.11 4.82 21.17
N GLU A 329 -2.97 5.21 21.74
CA GLU A 329 -2.79 6.51 22.38
C GLU A 329 -1.38 7.08 22.16
N SER A 330 -1.26 8.40 22.13
CA SER A 330 0.05 9.07 22.05
C SER A 330 0.79 8.94 23.38
N ILE A 331 2.02 8.44 23.33
CA ILE A 331 2.94 8.36 24.48
C ILE A 331 4.06 9.41 24.39
N LEU A 332 4.24 10.01 23.22
CA LEU A 332 5.03 11.21 23.01
C LEU A 332 4.34 12.06 21.96
N LYS A 333 4.23 13.36 22.24
CA LYS A 333 3.87 14.39 21.26
C LYS A 333 4.94 15.47 21.25
N ILE A 334 5.51 15.78 20.08
CA ILE A 334 6.43 16.90 19.91
C ILE A 334 5.66 18.06 19.26
N HIS A 335 5.68 19.24 19.89
CA HIS A 335 4.92 20.42 19.45
C HIS A 335 5.75 21.31 18.53
N ASN A 336 6.39 20.70 17.53
CA ASN A 336 7.16 21.40 16.52
C ASN A 336 6.92 20.75 15.15
N PRO A 337 6.26 21.43 14.19
CA PRO A 337 5.96 20.85 12.87
C PRO A 337 7.20 20.60 11.99
N ASP A 338 8.37 21.13 12.37
CA ASP A 338 9.63 20.91 11.65
C ASP A 338 10.43 19.71 12.15
N VAL A 339 9.94 19.05 13.20
CA VAL A 339 10.48 17.79 13.71
C VAL A 339 9.88 16.63 12.93
N HIS A 340 10.72 15.64 12.61
CA HIS A 340 10.29 14.46 11.90
C HIS A 340 10.90 13.21 12.53
N ILE A 341 10.08 12.49 13.28
CA ILE A 341 10.51 11.27 13.96
C ILE A 341 10.56 10.09 12.98
N THR A 342 11.64 9.33 13.03
CA THR A 342 11.93 8.27 12.06
C THR A 342 12.07 6.91 12.69
N ASP A 343 12.37 6.81 13.99
CA ASP A 343 12.62 5.51 14.62
C ASP A 343 12.32 5.55 16.13
N VAL A 344 11.99 4.40 16.71
CA VAL A 344 11.73 4.20 18.14
C VAL A 344 12.31 2.86 18.60
N LEU A 345 13.15 2.90 19.64
CA LEU A 345 13.92 1.74 20.10
C LEU A 345 13.84 1.58 21.62
N GLU A 346 13.85 0.35 22.11
CA GLU A 346 13.90 0.02 23.53
C GLU A 346 15.36 -0.25 23.94
N ASP A 347 15.83 0.46 24.96
CA ASP A 347 17.09 0.18 25.63
C ASP A 347 16.92 -0.99 26.62
N ALA A 348 17.99 -1.65 27.03
CA ALA A 348 17.94 -2.83 27.89
C ALA A 348 17.27 -2.60 29.25
N ASN A 349 17.36 -1.37 29.78
CA ASN A 349 16.69 -0.97 31.02
C ASN A 349 15.19 -0.64 30.82
N GLY A 350 14.70 -0.71 29.58
CA GLY A 350 13.33 -0.42 29.18
C GLY A 350 13.02 1.05 28.96
N ASP A 351 14.03 1.94 28.97
CA ASP A 351 13.89 3.29 28.44
C ASP A 351 13.64 3.25 26.93
N VAL A 352 13.03 4.29 26.38
CA VAL A 352 12.67 4.36 24.97
C VAL A 352 13.38 5.52 24.29
N LEU A 353 14.14 5.23 23.23
CA LEU A 353 14.77 6.23 22.39
C LEU A 353 13.86 6.57 21.21
N VAL A 354 13.80 7.84 20.85
CA VAL A 354 13.06 8.34 19.69
C VAL A 354 14.02 9.18 18.85
N LEU A 355 14.18 8.80 17.59
CA LEU A 355 15.06 9.49 16.65
C LEU A 355 14.27 10.52 15.86
N ASP A 356 14.78 11.74 15.83
CA ASP A 356 14.27 12.87 15.05
C ASP A 356 15.32 13.26 14.02
N THR A 357 14.97 13.20 12.73
CA THR A 357 15.89 13.51 11.63
C THR A 357 16.00 15.01 11.33
N GLY A 358 15.15 15.84 11.96
CA GLY A 358 15.08 17.27 11.71
C GLY A 358 14.28 17.65 10.47
N GLY A 359 14.53 18.84 9.93
CA GLY A 359 13.66 19.48 8.91
C GLY A 359 14.04 19.21 7.46
N TRP A 360 15.05 18.37 7.18
CA TRP A 360 15.64 18.28 5.84
C TRP A 360 14.77 17.51 4.84
N PHE A 361 14.10 16.43 5.26
CA PHE A 361 13.45 15.49 4.36
C PHE A 361 12.12 16.02 3.82
N ARG A 362 11.97 16.06 2.50
CA ARG A 362 10.72 16.49 1.83
C ARG A 362 10.20 15.51 0.79
N ILE A 363 11.03 14.62 0.27
CA ILE A 363 10.65 13.74 -0.85
C ILE A 363 9.65 12.70 -0.35
N GLY A 364 8.38 12.82 -0.73
CA GLY A 364 7.32 11.89 -0.30
C GLY A 364 6.63 12.27 1.01
N CYS A 365 6.99 13.41 1.62
CA CYS A 365 6.28 14.02 2.75
C CYS A 365 5.00 14.71 2.26
N PRO A 366 3.80 14.34 2.75
CA PRO A 366 2.54 14.92 2.30
C PRO A 366 2.26 16.32 2.89
N THR A 367 2.96 16.71 3.97
CA THR A 367 2.69 17.96 4.72
C THR A 367 3.76 19.04 4.49
N SER A 368 5.03 18.67 4.33
CA SER A 368 6.12 19.62 4.10
C SER A 368 6.75 19.45 2.72
N GLN A 369 6.60 20.47 1.87
CA GLN A 369 7.19 20.51 0.53
C GLN A 369 8.52 21.29 0.48
N VAL A 370 8.94 21.87 1.60
CA VAL A 370 10.15 22.72 1.72
C VAL A 370 11.12 22.05 2.66
N ALA A 371 12.30 21.69 2.14
CA ALA A 371 13.40 21.17 2.94
C ALA A 371 14.01 22.30 3.78
N LYS A 372 14.28 22.01 5.05
CA LYS A 372 14.92 22.88 6.03
C LYS A 372 16.14 22.16 6.63
N PRO A 373 17.20 21.89 5.83
CA PRO A 373 18.39 21.18 6.31
C PRO A 373 19.13 21.90 7.45
N GLU A 374 18.90 23.20 7.61
CA GLU A 374 19.41 23.98 8.74
C GLU A 374 18.75 23.65 10.09
N ILE A 375 17.66 22.87 10.09
CA ILE A 375 17.01 22.37 11.31
C ILE A 375 17.57 20.97 11.58
N PRO A 376 18.54 20.83 12.50
CA PRO A 376 19.08 19.53 12.86
C PRO A 376 18.06 18.73 13.67
N GLY A 377 18.22 17.41 13.58
CA GLY A 377 17.57 16.43 14.42
C GLY A 377 18.31 16.18 15.73
N ALA A 378 17.78 15.24 16.50
CA ALA A 378 18.31 14.80 17.79
C ALA A 378 17.77 13.42 18.16
N ILE A 379 18.28 12.85 19.24
CA ILE A 379 17.77 11.62 19.84
C ILE A 379 17.23 11.95 21.22
N TYR A 380 15.98 11.60 21.46
CA TYR A 380 15.30 11.82 22.73
C TYR A 380 15.12 10.50 23.47
N ARG A 381 15.29 10.50 24.79
CA ARG A 381 15.06 9.33 25.65
C ARG A 381 13.87 9.59 26.57
N ILE A 382 12.86 8.74 26.48
CA ILE A 382 11.70 8.68 27.36
C ILE A 382 12.01 7.70 28.48
N ARG A 383 11.88 8.17 29.73
CA ARG A 383 12.15 7.36 30.93
C ARG A 383 11.20 7.72 32.06
N LYS A 384 11.17 6.92 33.12
CA LYS A 384 10.46 7.28 34.36
C LYS A 384 11.12 8.51 35.00
N ALA A 385 10.31 9.43 35.50
CA ALA A 385 10.80 10.58 36.24
C ALA A 385 11.34 10.16 37.61
N GLY A 386 12.51 10.66 38.01
CA GLY A 386 13.14 10.38 39.30
C GLY A 386 14.55 9.80 39.19
N ASP A 387 14.99 9.11 40.24
CA ASP A 387 16.32 8.50 40.30
C ASP A 387 16.41 7.30 39.34
N ARG A 388 17.50 7.23 38.57
CA ARG A 388 17.78 6.14 37.62
C ARG A 388 18.47 4.98 38.33
N ASP A 389 18.08 3.76 37.97
CA ASP A 389 18.85 2.57 38.32
C ASP A 389 20.09 2.48 37.41
N THR A 390 21.25 2.73 38.02
CA THR A 390 22.57 2.61 37.38
C THR A 390 23.38 1.44 37.92
N GLU A 391 22.80 0.64 38.84
CA GLU A 391 23.48 -0.48 39.48
C GLU A 391 23.16 -1.81 38.80
N THR A 392 21.95 -1.96 38.26
CA THR A 392 21.52 -3.19 37.58
C THR A 392 22.16 -3.33 36.20
N ASP A 393 22.78 -4.48 35.95
CA ASP A 393 23.36 -4.84 34.64
C ASP A 393 22.28 -5.48 33.74
N PHE A 394 21.43 -4.63 33.15
CA PHE A 394 20.34 -5.05 32.26
C PHE A 394 20.80 -5.77 30.98
N ARG A 395 22.08 -5.64 30.63
CA ARG A 395 22.65 -6.20 29.39
C ARG A 395 23.42 -7.48 29.61
N GLY A 396 23.71 -7.85 30.87
CA GLY A 396 24.59 -8.97 31.20
C GLY A 396 26.03 -8.73 30.76
N THR A 397 26.50 -7.48 30.80
CA THR A 397 27.90 -7.11 30.50
C THR A 397 28.91 -7.71 31.49
N GLY A 398 28.47 -8.01 32.72
CA GLY A 398 29.26 -8.70 33.73
C GLY A 398 29.32 -10.22 33.58
N VAL A 399 28.54 -10.80 32.66
CA VAL A 399 28.55 -12.24 32.39
C VAL A 399 29.79 -12.59 31.56
N ASP A 400 30.59 -13.56 32.02
CA ASP A 400 31.78 -14.02 31.32
C ASP A 400 31.43 -15.05 30.23
N TRP A 401 30.75 -14.58 29.18
CA TRP A 401 30.24 -15.40 28.08
C TRP A 401 31.29 -16.32 27.45
N LYS A 402 32.58 -15.93 27.48
CA LYS A 402 33.68 -16.72 26.89
C LYS A 402 34.02 -17.99 27.67
N ASN A 403 33.72 -18.02 28.97
CA ASN A 403 34.09 -19.10 29.87
C ASN A 403 32.90 -19.85 30.45
N LEU A 404 31.66 -19.47 30.12
CA LEU A 404 30.48 -20.22 30.53
C LEU A 404 30.42 -21.57 29.81
N GLU A 405 30.08 -22.61 30.57
CA GLU A 405 29.78 -23.92 30.01
C GLU A 405 28.37 -23.92 29.38
N PRO A 406 28.09 -24.77 28.37
CA PRO A 406 26.80 -24.77 27.67
C PRO A 406 25.57 -24.89 28.59
N ASN A 407 25.70 -25.62 29.72
CA ASN A 407 24.62 -25.80 30.69
C ASN A 407 24.32 -24.53 31.50
N GLU A 408 25.33 -23.69 31.74
CA GLU A 408 25.19 -22.39 32.40
C GLU A 408 24.53 -21.39 31.43
N ILE A 409 24.91 -21.41 30.15
CA ILE A 409 24.28 -20.57 29.12
C ILE A 409 22.82 -20.99 28.91
N ALA A 410 22.51 -22.29 28.91
CA ALA A 410 21.13 -22.77 28.77
C ALA A 410 20.20 -22.29 29.89
N GLN A 411 20.70 -22.05 31.10
CA GLN A 411 19.90 -21.47 32.20
C GLN A 411 19.49 -20.01 31.92
N LEU A 412 20.26 -19.28 31.12
CA LEU A 412 19.98 -17.90 30.74
C LEU A 412 18.89 -17.78 29.66
N LEU A 413 18.39 -18.89 29.11
CA LEU A 413 17.25 -18.88 28.19
C LEU A 413 15.94 -18.42 28.85
N ASP A 414 15.89 -18.41 30.19
CA ASP A 414 14.73 -17.95 30.98
C ASP A 414 15.00 -16.65 31.75
N ASP A 415 16.10 -15.96 31.47
CA ASP A 415 16.48 -14.72 32.16
C ASP A 415 15.38 -13.65 32.02
N GLU A 416 15.22 -12.73 32.98
CA GLU A 416 14.18 -11.69 32.87
C GLU A 416 14.54 -10.58 31.85
N PHE A 417 15.82 -10.37 31.57
CA PHE A 417 16.31 -9.35 30.65
C PHE A 417 16.47 -9.93 29.23
N PHE A 418 15.73 -9.35 28.27
CA PHE A 418 15.70 -9.86 26.91
C PHE A 418 17.07 -9.87 26.19
N PRO A 419 18.00 -8.91 26.40
CA PRO A 419 19.30 -8.96 25.75
C PRO A 419 20.12 -10.17 26.20
N ILE A 420 20.02 -10.58 27.47
CA ILE A 420 20.71 -11.75 28.01
C ILE A 420 20.16 -13.03 27.36
N ARG A 421 18.84 -13.16 27.27
CA ARG A 421 18.20 -14.31 26.61
C ARG A 421 18.58 -14.40 25.13
N GLU A 422 18.53 -13.28 24.40
CA GLU A 422 18.87 -13.23 22.97
C GLU A 422 20.33 -13.57 22.71
N ARG A 423 21.24 -13.10 23.58
CA ARG A 423 22.64 -13.49 23.55
C ARG A 423 22.82 -14.97 23.87
N ALA A 424 22.16 -15.50 24.90
CA ALA A 424 22.23 -16.93 25.24
C ALA A 424 21.81 -17.83 24.07
N MET A 425 20.72 -17.51 23.36
CA MET A 425 20.32 -18.23 22.14
C MET A 425 21.41 -18.19 21.06
N THR A 426 22.07 -17.04 20.90
CA THR A 426 23.11 -16.83 19.89
C THR A 426 24.38 -17.61 20.23
N GLU A 427 24.84 -17.53 21.49
CA GLU A 427 26.03 -18.25 21.97
C GLU A 427 25.84 -19.77 21.91
N LEU A 428 24.68 -20.29 22.34
CA LEU A 428 24.37 -21.72 22.21
C LEU A 428 24.36 -22.17 20.75
N ALA A 429 23.80 -21.36 19.84
CA ALA A 429 23.79 -21.66 18.41
C ALA A 429 25.22 -21.69 17.81
N ILE A 430 26.11 -20.79 18.25
CA ILE A 430 27.54 -20.79 17.88
C ILE A 430 28.23 -22.06 18.38
N ILE A 431 28.00 -22.42 19.66
CA ILE A 431 28.58 -23.64 20.26
C ILE A 431 28.16 -24.87 19.45
N GLY A 432 26.89 -24.93 19.05
CA GLY A 432 26.38 -25.95 18.14
C GLY A 432 26.13 -27.30 18.83
N GLU A 433 26.62 -28.40 18.24
CA GLU A 433 26.37 -29.78 18.70
C GLU A 433 26.59 -30.00 20.22
N PRO A 434 27.66 -29.47 20.85
CA PRO A 434 27.86 -29.60 22.30
C PRO A 434 26.76 -28.97 23.18
N ALA A 435 25.98 -28.02 22.67
CA ALA A 435 24.86 -27.41 23.39
C ALA A 435 23.56 -28.24 23.33
N VAL A 436 23.46 -29.22 22.41
CA VAL A 436 22.25 -30.01 22.19
C VAL A 436 21.81 -30.82 23.42
N PRO A 437 22.70 -31.46 24.21
CA PRO A 437 22.29 -32.13 25.46
C PRO A 437 21.62 -31.18 26.45
N GLU A 438 22.10 -29.95 26.56
CA GLU A 438 21.56 -28.96 27.50
C GLU A 438 20.19 -28.44 27.03
N LEU A 439 20.03 -28.22 25.73
CA LEU A 439 18.73 -27.86 25.14
C LEU A 439 17.71 -29.00 25.28
N ARG A 440 18.15 -30.26 25.15
CA ARG A 440 17.32 -31.44 25.42
C ARG A 440 16.87 -31.48 26.88
N ASP A 441 17.76 -31.15 27.82
CA ASP A 441 17.42 -31.09 29.24
C ASP A 441 16.43 -29.96 29.53
N VAL A 442 16.57 -28.79 28.90
CA VAL A 442 15.56 -27.71 28.97
C VAL A 442 14.20 -28.17 28.46
N ILE A 443 14.14 -28.80 27.29
CA ILE A 443 12.88 -29.27 26.68
C ILE A 443 12.25 -30.42 27.48
N GLY A 444 13.06 -31.34 28.00
CA GLY A 444 12.61 -32.50 28.75
C GLY A 444 12.23 -32.21 30.20
N ASN A 445 12.58 -31.03 30.73
CA ASN A 445 12.33 -30.66 32.12
C ASN A 445 10.89 -30.11 32.31
N PRO A 446 10.03 -30.77 33.10
CA PRO A 446 8.66 -30.31 33.36
C PRO A 446 8.56 -28.99 34.14
N GLN A 447 9.67 -28.45 34.63
CA GLN A 447 9.74 -27.15 35.32
C GLN A 447 10.17 -26.00 34.41
N SER A 448 10.57 -26.28 33.17
CA SER A 448 10.91 -25.24 32.21
C SER A 448 9.70 -24.36 31.90
N THR A 449 9.91 -23.05 31.88
CA THR A 449 8.85 -22.09 31.56
C THR A 449 8.56 -22.13 30.05
N PRO A 450 7.37 -21.66 29.62
CA PRO A 450 7.10 -21.45 28.20
C PRO A 450 8.14 -20.55 27.51
N MET A 451 8.70 -19.55 28.21
CA MET A 451 9.73 -18.66 27.67
C MET A 451 11.03 -19.41 27.38
N ALA A 452 11.54 -20.17 28.35
CA ALA A 452 12.72 -21.01 28.18
C ALA A 452 12.55 -22.00 27.03
N LEU A 453 11.37 -22.63 26.92
CA LEU A 453 11.04 -23.59 25.87
C LEU A 453 11.01 -22.94 24.47
N ARG A 454 10.37 -21.77 24.31
CA ARG A 454 10.38 -21.03 23.04
C ARG A 454 11.79 -20.64 22.63
N ASN A 455 12.59 -20.15 23.57
CA ASN A 455 13.98 -19.77 23.30
C ASN A 455 14.86 -20.98 22.97
N ALA A 456 14.65 -22.13 23.62
CA ALA A 456 15.32 -23.38 23.27
C ALA A 456 14.93 -23.87 21.86
N VAL A 457 13.64 -23.81 21.51
CA VAL A 457 13.13 -24.15 20.17
C VAL A 457 13.76 -23.27 19.09
N PHE A 458 13.80 -21.95 19.30
CA PHE A 458 14.41 -21.04 18.35
C PHE A 458 15.94 -21.14 18.31
N THR A 459 16.59 -21.49 19.42
CA THR A 459 18.02 -21.82 19.44
C THR A 459 18.31 -23.04 18.57
N LEU A 460 17.53 -24.11 18.71
CA LEU A 460 17.62 -25.30 17.87
C LEU A 460 17.35 -24.97 16.39
N ALA A 461 16.46 -24.02 16.10
CA ALA A 461 16.17 -23.57 14.74
C ALA A 461 17.37 -22.90 14.04
N ARG A 462 18.32 -22.37 14.82
CA ARG A 462 19.57 -21.76 14.33
C ARG A 462 20.67 -22.79 14.04
N MET A 463 20.49 -24.03 14.51
CA MET A 463 21.51 -25.08 14.42
C MET A 463 21.32 -25.95 13.17
N ARG A 464 22.43 -26.33 12.52
CA ARG A 464 22.43 -27.20 11.32
C ARG A 464 22.73 -28.68 11.65
N PHE A 465 22.12 -29.25 12.69
CA PHE A 465 22.36 -30.65 13.10
C PHE A 465 21.07 -31.48 13.08
N SER A 466 21.22 -32.79 12.84
CA SER A 466 20.10 -33.69 12.56
C SER A 466 19.15 -33.98 13.73
N ASP A 467 19.58 -33.78 14.98
CA ASP A 467 18.76 -34.06 16.17
C ASP A 467 17.86 -32.88 16.58
N ALA A 468 18.17 -31.66 16.11
CA ALA A 468 17.44 -30.45 16.51
C ALA A 468 15.93 -30.53 16.17
N PRO A 469 15.52 -31.02 14.99
CA PRO A 469 14.11 -31.18 14.66
C PRO A 469 13.37 -32.19 15.54
N ASP A 470 14.03 -33.28 15.94
CA ASP A 470 13.44 -34.28 16.84
C ASP A 470 13.18 -33.71 18.24
N LEU A 471 14.03 -32.78 18.70
CA LEU A 471 13.82 -32.03 19.93
C LEU A 471 12.69 -30.99 19.79
N ILE A 472 12.64 -30.26 18.67
CA ILE A 472 11.55 -29.31 18.39
C ILE A 472 10.19 -30.04 18.34
N ARG A 473 10.15 -31.28 17.82
CA ARG A 473 8.94 -32.11 17.77
C ARG A 473 8.28 -32.27 19.14
N VAL A 474 9.07 -32.44 20.22
CA VAL A 474 8.55 -32.60 21.59
C VAL A 474 7.72 -31.38 21.99
N CYS A 475 8.09 -30.18 21.53
CA CYS A 475 7.38 -28.94 21.83
C CYS A 475 6.02 -28.83 21.10
N LEU A 476 5.76 -29.59 20.04
CA LEU A 476 4.43 -29.69 19.40
C LEU A 476 3.39 -30.36 20.31
N GLU A 477 3.84 -31.14 21.29
CA GLU A 477 3.00 -31.84 22.27
C GLU A 477 2.77 -30.99 23.55
N HIS A 478 3.40 -29.82 23.66
CA HIS A 478 3.32 -28.97 24.84
C HIS A 478 1.92 -28.35 25.01
N SER A 479 1.49 -28.14 26.27
CA SER A 479 0.15 -27.60 26.57
C SER A 479 0.00 -26.10 26.35
N ASP A 480 1.12 -25.36 26.26
CA ASP A 480 1.12 -23.92 25.99
C ASP A 480 1.10 -23.67 24.47
N PRO A 481 0.08 -22.98 23.93
CA PRO A 481 -0.06 -22.77 22.49
C PRO A 481 1.07 -21.93 21.90
N THR A 482 1.71 -21.04 22.67
CA THR A 482 2.83 -20.22 22.17
C THR A 482 4.08 -21.06 21.95
N VAL A 483 4.27 -22.13 22.74
CA VAL A 483 5.35 -23.10 22.56
C VAL A 483 5.09 -23.96 21.32
N GLN A 484 3.84 -24.42 21.14
CA GLN A 484 3.44 -25.17 19.94
C GLN A 484 3.63 -24.33 18.67
N GLN A 485 3.19 -23.07 18.70
CA GLN A 485 3.31 -22.14 17.57
C GLN A 485 4.78 -21.85 17.24
N ALA A 486 5.63 -21.59 18.25
CA ALA A 486 7.07 -21.42 18.04
C ALA A 486 7.71 -22.66 17.39
N ALA A 487 7.31 -23.86 17.81
CA ALA A 487 7.77 -25.12 17.22
C ALA A 487 7.32 -25.26 15.75
N CYS A 488 6.06 -24.95 15.43
CA CYS A 488 5.58 -24.93 14.04
C CYS A 488 6.39 -23.94 13.18
N ASN A 489 6.59 -22.71 13.66
CA ASN A 489 7.33 -21.66 12.94
C ASN A 489 8.82 -22.02 12.75
N ALA A 490 9.45 -22.66 13.74
CA ALA A 490 10.80 -23.18 13.64
C ALA A 490 10.93 -24.30 12.59
N LEU A 491 9.99 -25.26 12.56
CA LEU A 491 9.97 -26.35 11.59
C LEU A 491 9.71 -25.85 10.16
N ALA A 492 8.83 -24.86 9.99
CA ALA A 492 8.56 -24.22 8.69
C ALA A 492 9.79 -23.57 8.06
N THR A 493 10.85 -23.34 8.84
CA THR A 493 12.12 -22.78 8.36
C THR A 493 13.20 -23.85 8.22
N THR A 494 13.38 -24.70 9.24
CA THR A 494 14.50 -25.66 9.31
C THR A 494 14.27 -26.97 8.58
N ARG A 495 13.01 -27.34 8.35
CA ARG A 495 12.59 -28.58 7.68
C ARG A 495 11.95 -28.36 6.34
N ALA A 496 12.02 -27.14 5.86
CA ALA A 496 11.44 -26.79 4.59
C ALA A 496 12.14 -27.52 3.44
N TRP A 497 11.37 -27.90 2.43
CA TRP A 497 11.80 -28.74 1.31
C TRP A 497 13.09 -28.23 0.65
N HIS A 498 13.20 -26.93 0.40
CA HIS A 498 14.40 -26.34 -0.23
C HIS A 498 15.68 -26.50 0.62
N VAL A 499 15.57 -26.60 1.95
CA VAL A 499 16.72 -26.92 2.81
C VAL A 499 17.14 -28.37 2.59
N ILE A 500 16.15 -29.27 2.46
CA ILE A 500 16.37 -30.71 2.29
C ILE A 500 16.97 -31.02 0.92
N THR A 501 16.48 -30.40 -0.16
CA THR A 501 16.93 -30.67 -1.53
C THR A 501 18.38 -30.30 -1.81
N ASN A 502 19.00 -29.51 -0.94
CA ASN A 502 20.43 -29.17 -1.03
C ASN A 502 21.34 -30.31 -0.55
N HIS A 503 20.80 -31.39 0.01
CA HIS A 503 21.55 -32.55 0.44
C HIS A 503 21.81 -33.55 -0.70
N THR A 504 22.65 -34.54 -0.43
CA THR A 504 22.77 -35.70 -1.32
C THR A 504 21.46 -36.47 -1.40
N SER A 505 21.27 -37.29 -2.44
CA SER A 505 20.02 -38.06 -2.61
C SER A 505 19.73 -39.00 -1.43
N GLU A 506 20.76 -39.62 -0.85
CA GLU A 506 20.62 -40.50 0.32
C GLU A 506 20.18 -39.73 1.58
N GLU A 507 20.78 -38.55 1.83
CA GLU A 507 20.39 -37.67 2.95
C GLU A 507 18.98 -37.09 2.75
N THR A 508 18.62 -36.75 1.53
CA THR A 508 17.27 -36.27 1.18
C THR A 508 16.21 -37.32 1.55
N GLU A 509 16.44 -38.60 1.24
CA GLU A 509 15.50 -39.67 1.62
C GLU A 509 15.33 -39.80 3.15
N ILE A 510 16.42 -39.66 3.91
CA ILE A 510 16.38 -39.69 5.38
C ILE A 510 15.60 -38.50 5.94
N GLU A 511 15.85 -37.30 5.40
CA GLU A 511 15.17 -36.09 5.85
C GLU A 511 13.68 -36.07 5.47
N LEU A 512 13.31 -36.65 4.34
CA LEU A 512 11.91 -36.87 3.96
C LEU A 512 11.21 -37.83 4.91
N TRP A 513 11.84 -38.96 5.26
CA TRP A 513 11.28 -39.90 6.24
C TRP A 513 11.09 -39.26 7.63
N ARG A 514 12.05 -38.43 8.06
CA ARG A 514 11.92 -37.64 9.30
C ARG A 514 10.80 -36.60 9.21
N ASN A 515 10.58 -35.98 8.05
CA ASN A 515 9.45 -35.06 7.84
C ASN A 515 8.11 -35.79 7.99
N GLU A 516 7.97 -37.01 7.48
CA GLU A 516 6.76 -37.82 7.62
C GLU A 516 6.37 -38.02 9.10
N MET A 517 7.36 -38.27 9.97
CA MET A 517 7.16 -38.42 11.42
C MET A 517 6.72 -37.12 12.12
N LEU A 518 7.15 -35.96 11.61
CA LEU A 518 6.70 -34.64 12.07
C LEU A 518 5.31 -34.31 11.53
N GLY A 519 5.03 -34.74 10.29
CA GLY A 519 3.82 -34.50 9.55
C GLY A 519 2.57 -34.96 10.30
N GLU A 520 2.58 -36.17 10.87
CA GLU A 520 1.44 -36.69 11.63
C GLU A 520 0.96 -35.72 12.72
N ARG A 521 1.89 -35.20 13.54
CA ARG A 521 1.53 -34.28 14.63
C ARG A 521 1.13 -32.90 14.14
N LEU A 522 1.81 -32.38 13.11
CA LEU A 522 1.44 -31.10 12.51
C LEU A 522 0.05 -31.17 11.85
N ILE A 523 -0.32 -32.31 11.26
CA ILE A 523 -1.66 -32.54 10.70
C ILE A 523 -2.73 -32.47 11.80
N GLU A 524 -2.49 -33.09 12.96
CA GLU A 524 -3.40 -33.00 14.11
C GLU A 524 -3.56 -31.55 14.59
N LEU A 525 -2.45 -30.81 14.70
CA LEU A 525 -2.48 -29.40 15.12
C LEU A 525 -3.20 -28.51 14.10
N ALA A 526 -2.96 -28.72 12.80
CA ALA A 526 -3.64 -28.00 11.74
C ALA A 526 -5.16 -28.24 11.79
N ALA A 527 -5.61 -29.45 12.12
CA ALA A 527 -7.02 -29.79 12.20
C ALA A 527 -7.72 -29.17 13.43
N ASP A 528 -7.14 -29.33 14.62
CA ASP A 528 -7.88 -29.22 15.88
C ASP A 528 -7.28 -28.23 16.91
N ALA A 529 -6.11 -27.64 16.65
CA ALA A 529 -5.50 -26.68 17.58
C ALA A 529 -6.19 -25.31 17.55
N GLU A 530 -5.81 -24.44 18.49
CA GLU A 530 -6.24 -23.05 18.48
C GLU A 530 -5.82 -22.34 17.18
N PRO A 531 -6.57 -21.33 16.70
CA PRO A 531 -6.43 -20.83 15.33
C PRO A 531 -5.01 -20.41 14.93
N ALA A 532 -4.26 -19.75 15.81
CA ALA A 532 -2.87 -19.35 15.54
C ALA A 532 -1.92 -20.56 15.38
N VAL A 533 -2.05 -21.57 16.24
CA VAL A 533 -1.28 -22.81 16.17
C VAL A 533 -1.65 -23.61 14.92
N SER A 534 -2.96 -23.71 14.62
CA SER A 534 -3.47 -24.37 13.42
C SER A 534 -2.93 -23.72 12.13
N ARG A 535 -2.90 -22.38 12.06
CA ARG A 535 -2.31 -21.63 10.93
C ARG A 535 -0.80 -21.90 10.78
N ALA A 536 -0.05 -21.84 11.88
CA ALA A 536 1.38 -22.09 11.88
C ALA A 536 1.70 -23.54 11.49
N ALA A 537 0.92 -24.50 11.99
CA ALA A 537 1.05 -25.91 11.63
C ALA A 537 0.77 -26.16 10.14
N ALA A 538 -0.30 -25.55 9.59
CA ALA A 538 -0.57 -25.60 8.15
C ALA A 538 0.62 -25.07 7.33
N SER A 539 1.13 -23.88 7.69
CA SER A 539 2.29 -23.27 7.02
C SER A 539 3.55 -24.13 7.09
N ALA A 540 3.77 -24.85 8.20
CA ALA A 540 4.88 -25.79 8.35
C ALA A 540 4.72 -27.00 7.41
N LEU A 541 3.52 -27.58 7.32
CA LEU A 541 3.21 -28.69 6.39
C LEU A 541 3.45 -28.29 4.94
N GLY A 542 3.02 -27.08 4.54
CA GLY A 542 3.30 -26.50 3.23
C GLY A 542 4.80 -26.36 2.94
N ALA A 543 5.54 -25.76 3.88
CA ALA A 543 6.99 -25.57 3.75
C ALA A 543 7.75 -26.91 3.62
N MET A 544 7.32 -27.93 4.35
CA MET A 544 7.90 -29.28 4.35
C MET A 544 7.51 -30.12 3.12
N ARG A 545 6.51 -29.67 2.34
CA ARG A 545 5.85 -30.45 1.28
C ARG A 545 5.29 -31.79 1.75
N GLU A 546 4.61 -31.79 2.89
CA GLU A 546 4.00 -33.01 3.46
C GLU A 546 2.73 -33.41 2.69
N GLU A 547 2.84 -34.37 1.78
CA GLU A 547 1.74 -34.82 0.92
C GLU A 547 0.56 -35.42 1.71
N ASN A 548 0.81 -36.10 2.84
CA ASN A 548 -0.26 -36.68 3.66
C ASN A 548 -1.16 -35.62 4.32
N ALA A 549 -0.73 -34.35 4.34
CA ALA A 549 -1.51 -33.25 4.88
C ALA A 549 -2.62 -32.76 3.95
N VAL A 550 -2.56 -33.06 2.64
CA VAL A 550 -3.49 -32.52 1.64
C VAL A 550 -4.97 -32.70 2.03
N PRO A 551 -5.44 -33.88 2.46
CA PRO A 551 -6.83 -34.04 2.90
C PRO A 551 -7.22 -33.14 4.08
N THR A 552 -6.32 -32.98 5.05
CA THR A 552 -6.56 -32.15 6.24
C THR A 552 -6.56 -30.67 5.89
N LEU A 553 -5.66 -30.21 5.01
CA LEU A 553 -5.63 -28.83 4.55
C LEU A 553 -6.89 -28.46 3.76
N LEU A 554 -7.39 -29.37 2.92
CA LEU A 554 -8.67 -29.21 2.23
C LEU A 554 -9.84 -29.11 3.23
N LEU A 555 -9.87 -29.98 4.25
CA LEU A 555 -10.90 -29.94 5.29
C LEU A 555 -10.83 -28.66 6.12
N LEU A 556 -9.62 -28.20 6.46
CA LEU A 556 -9.37 -26.95 7.18
C LEU A 556 -9.92 -25.76 6.40
N ALA A 557 -9.53 -25.60 5.13
CA ALA A 557 -10.05 -24.56 4.24
C ALA A 557 -11.58 -24.63 4.07
N GLY A 558 -12.16 -25.83 4.20
CA GLY A 558 -13.60 -26.09 4.12
C GLY A 558 -14.43 -25.66 5.33
N GLN A 559 -13.81 -25.30 6.47
CA GLN A 559 -14.54 -25.00 7.70
C GLN A 559 -15.41 -23.74 7.58
N SER A 560 -16.60 -23.76 8.20
CA SER A 560 -17.57 -22.66 8.07
C SER A 560 -17.16 -21.38 8.82
N ASN A 561 -16.36 -21.52 9.87
CA ASN A 561 -15.90 -20.46 10.76
C ASN A 561 -14.39 -20.16 10.60
N ILE A 562 -13.78 -20.61 9.50
CA ILE A 562 -12.37 -20.28 9.24
C ILE A 562 -12.21 -18.79 8.98
N ASP A 563 -11.21 -18.19 9.63
CA ASP A 563 -10.78 -16.84 9.33
C ASP A 563 -9.88 -16.80 8.09
N ARG A 564 -9.75 -15.61 7.47
CA ARG A 564 -9.07 -15.46 6.19
C ARG A 564 -7.57 -15.82 6.23
N PHE A 565 -6.88 -15.58 7.35
CA PHE A 565 -5.44 -15.86 7.47
C PHE A 565 -5.18 -17.38 7.58
N ARG A 566 -6.06 -18.11 8.28
CA ARG A 566 -5.99 -19.58 8.36
C ARG A 566 -6.39 -20.25 7.05
N GLU A 567 -7.40 -19.71 6.36
CA GLU A 567 -7.79 -20.18 5.02
C GLU A 567 -6.64 -19.97 4.01
N HIS A 568 -6.01 -18.79 4.02
CA HIS A 568 -4.83 -18.52 3.21
C HIS A 568 -3.73 -19.53 3.47
N ALA A 569 -3.37 -19.77 4.73
CA ALA A 569 -2.31 -20.72 5.07
C ALA A 569 -2.63 -22.14 4.59
N ALA A 570 -3.89 -22.58 4.72
CA ALA A 570 -4.29 -23.91 4.23
C ALA A 570 -4.15 -24.03 2.70
N ILE A 571 -4.67 -23.06 1.94
CA ILE A 571 -4.65 -23.08 0.47
C ILE A 571 -3.22 -22.86 -0.06
N TYR A 572 -2.47 -21.91 0.53
CA TYR A 572 -1.08 -21.68 0.13
C TYR A 572 -0.20 -22.90 0.40
N SER A 573 -0.44 -23.61 1.50
CA SER A 573 0.26 -24.86 1.80
C SER A 573 -0.03 -25.96 0.78
N LEU A 574 -1.28 -26.05 0.28
CA LEU A 574 -1.59 -26.94 -0.84
C LEU A 574 -0.75 -26.58 -2.08
N ILE A 575 -0.71 -25.29 -2.45
CA ILE A 575 0.09 -24.80 -3.60
C ILE A 575 1.56 -25.18 -3.45
N GLU A 576 2.13 -25.07 -2.25
CA GLU A 576 3.53 -25.38 -2.01
C GLU A 576 3.87 -26.86 -1.96
N ILE A 577 2.97 -27.69 -1.41
CA ILE A 577 3.05 -29.15 -1.49
C ILE A 577 3.08 -29.57 -2.97
N GLY A 578 2.21 -28.96 -3.79
CA GLY A 578 2.22 -29.13 -5.24
C GLY A 578 1.64 -30.47 -5.71
N ASP A 579 0.99 -31.24 -4.86
CA ASP A 579 0.31 -32.49 -5.24
C ASP A 579 -1.08 -32.18 -5.85
N ALA A 580 -1.09 -31.96 -7.16
CA ALA A 580 -2.32 -31.71 -7.90
C ALA A 580 -3.29 -32.91 -7.87
N ALA A 581 -2.79 -34.15 -7.83
CA ALA A 581 -3.64 -35.34 -7.87
C ALA A 581 -4.46 -35.50 -6.58
N LEU A 582 -3.80 -35.35 -5.42
CA LEU A 582 -4.49 -35.36 -4.13
C LEU A 582 -5.36 -34.11 -3.94
N THR A 583 -4.91 -32.94 -4.37
CA THR A 583 -5.70 -31.70 -4.26
C THR A 583 -7.01 -31.79 -5.07
N ARG A 584 -6.96 -32.42 -6.25
CA ARG A 584 -8.12 -32.66 -7.11
C ARG A 584 -9.19 -33.54 -6.48
N THR A 585 -8.86 -34.32 -5.45
CA THR A 585 -9.87 -35.08 -4.67
C THR A 585 -10.86 -34.18 -3.92
N GLY A 586 -10.54 -32.88 -3.76
CA GLY A 586 -11.46 -31.87 -3.22
C GLY A 586 -12.57 -31.43 -4.18
N LEU A 587 -12.42 -31.58 -5.50
CA LEU A 587 -13.41 -31.14 -6.49
C LEU A 587 -14.77 -31.86 -6.42
N PRO A 588 -14.85 -33.20 -6.22
CA PRO A 588 -16.15 -33.89 -6.09
C PRO A 588 -16.81 -33.74 -4.70
N ASN A 589 -16.31 -32.87 -3.81
CA ASN A 589 -16.82 -32.72 -2.45
C ASN A 589 -18.18 -31.98 -2.42
N GLU A 590 -19.05 -32.35 -1.48
CA GLU A 590 -20.35 -31.67 -1.28
C GLU A 590 -20.21 -30.29 -0.62
N ASN A 591 -19.10 -30.03 0.10
CA ASN A 591 -18.83 -28.75 0.73
C ASN A 591 -18.25 -27.76 -0.28
N PRO A 592 -18.98 -26.68 -0.65
CA PRO A 592 -18.54 -25.73 -1.66
C PRO A 592 -17.25 -24.98 -1.30
N ARG A 593 -16.90 -24.87 -0.01
CA ARG A 593 -15.64 -24.24 0.42
C ARG A 593 -14.43 -25.13 0.14
N ILE A 594 -14.57 -26.45 0.30
CA ILE A 594 -13.52 -27.41 -0.06
C ILE A 594 -13.27 -27.37 -1.57
N VAL A 595 -14.35 -27.34 -2.36
CA VAL A 595 -14.26 -27.21 -3.81
C VAL A 595 -13.56 -25.90 -4.19
N ALA A 596 -13.96 -24.78 -3.58
CA ALA A 596 -13.34 -23.47 -3.82
C ALA A 596 -11.83 -23.46 -3.47
N ALA A 597 -11.45 -24.05 -2.34
CA ALA A 597 -10.06 -24.18 -1.92
C ALA A 597 -9.23 -25.03 -2.89
N ALA A 598 -9.77 -26.17 -3.33
CA ALA A 598 -9.12 -27.03 -4.32
C ALA A 598 -8.95 -26.33 -5.67
N LEU A 599 -9.98 -25.59 -6.13
CA LEU A 599 -9.90 -24.80 -7.35
C LEU A 599 -8.82 -23.72 -7.27
N TRP A 600 -8.77 -22.96 -6.18
CA TRP A 600 -7.71 -21.97 -5.96
C TRP A 600 -6.32 -22.59 -5.96
N ALA A 601 -6.13 -23.69 -5.23
CA ALA A 601 -4.83 -24.35 -5.16
C ALA A 601 -4.39 -24.89 -6.53
N LEU A 602 -5.28 -25.61 -7.24
CA LEU A 602 -4.97 -26.17 -8.56
C LEU A 602 -4.67 -25.08 -9.58
N ASP A 603 -5.42 -23.98 -9.61
CA ASP A 603 -5.21 -22.87 -10.54
C ASP A 603 -3.81 -22.24 -10.41
N GLN A 604 -3.24 -22.26 -9.19
CA GLN A 604 -1.96 -21.63 -8.88
C GLN A 604 -0.77 -22.61 -8.89
N MET A 605 -1.04 -23.93 -8.99
CA MET A 605 -0.01 -24.96 -9.09
C MET A 605 0.50 -25.07 -10.53
N ALA A 606 1.82 -25.03 -10.70
CA ALA A 606 2.45 -25.09 -12.03
C ALA A 606 2.14 -26.37 -12.82
N ASP A 607 2.01 -27.52 -12.13
CA ASP A 607 1.83 -28.84 -12.74
C ASP A 607 0.38 -29.37 -12.59
N SER A 608 -0.61 -28.50 -12.39
CA SER A 608 -1.98 -28.96 -12.17
C SER A 608 -2.69 -29.41 -13.43
N ASP A 609 -2.42 -28.81 -14.59
CA ASP A 609 -3.21 -28.96 -15.80
C ASP A 609 -4.74 -28.78 -15.54
N LEU A 610 -5.13 -27.82 -14.69
CA LEU A 610 -6.55 -27.54 -14.38
C LEU A 610 -7.35 -27.28 -15.67
N GLU A 611 -8.40 -28.06 -15.91
CA GLU A 611 -9.18 -27.96 -17.14
C GLU A 611 -10.48 -27.16 -16.95
N VAL A 612 -10.90 -26.45 -18.00
CA VAL A 612 -12.16 -25.70 -17.99
C VAL A 612 -13.39 -26.55 -17.62
N LEU A 613 -13.40 -27.84 -17.95
CA LEU A 613 -14.51 -28.75 -17.64
C LEU A 613 -14.66 -29.00 -16.13
N GLU A 614 -13.60 -28.76 -15.37
CA GLU A 614 -13.60 -28.89 -13.91
C GLU A 614 -14.10 -27.61 -13.23
N VAL A 615 -13.98 -26.46 -13.89
CA VAL A 615 -14.38 -25.15 -13.34
C VAL A 615 -15.76 -24.70 -13.83
N ALA A 616 -16.05 -24.86 -15.12
CA ALA A 616 -17.28 -24.39 -15.77
C ALA A 616 -18.59 -24.86 -15.13
N PRO A 617 -18.71 -26.08 -14.53
CA PRO A 617 -19.91 -26.46 -13.80
C PRO A 617 -20.27 -25.48 -12.68
N PHE A 618 -19.27 -24.94 -11.98
CA PHE A 618 -19.41 -24.09 -10.81
C PHE A 618 -19.76 -22.64 -11.12
N LEU A 619 -19.67 -22.20 -12.38
CA LEU A 619 -20.24 -20.92 -12.83
C LEU A 619 -21.76 -20.84 -12.58
N ALA A 620 -22.44 -21.99 -12.45
CA ALA A 620 -23.86 -22.09 -12.16
C ALA A 620 -24.17 -22.40 -10.68
N SER A 621 -23.15 -22.41 -9.81
CA SER A 621 -23.33 -22.79 -8.41
C SER A 621 -24.30 -21.85 -7.70
N GLU A 622 -25.22 -22.42 -6.91
CA GLU A 622 -26.10 -21.64 -6.03
C GLU A 622 -25.33 -21.05 -4.84
N HIS A 623 -24.14 -21.59 -4.53
CA HIS A 623 -23.24 -21.03 -3.53
C HIS A 623 -22.44 -19.86 -4.13
N GLU A 624 -22.71 -18.65 -3.65
CA GLU A 624 -22.11 -17.42 -4.15
C GLU A 624 -20.58 -17.43 -4.13
N GLU A 625 -19.97 -17.86 -3.03
CA GLU A 625 -18.51 -17.87 -2.88
C GLU A 625 -17.83 -18.80 -3.91
N LEU A 626 -18.33 -20.03 -4.06
CA LEU A 626 -17.81 -20.96 -5.07
C LEU A 626 -18.02 -20.44 -6.50
N ARG A 627 -19.16 -19.77 -6.76
CA ARG A 627 -19.44 -19.16 -8.06
C ARG A 627 -18.46 -18.02 -8.36
N LYS A 628 -18.13 -17.17 -7.38
CA LYS A 628 -17.12 -16.11 -7.52
C LYS A 628 -15.74 -16.68 -7.84
N VAL A 629 -15.33 -17.75 -7.14
CA VAL A 629 -14.05 -18.43 -7.44
C VAL A 629 -14.02 -18.95 -8.87
N ALA A 630 -15.09 -19.61 -9.33
CA ALA A 630 -15.17 -20.10 -10.70
C ALA A 630 -15.10 -18.96 -11.74
N VAL A 631 -15.71 -17.80 -11.44
CA VAL A 631 -15.63 -16.60 -12.30
C VAL A 631 -14.22 -16.02 -12.32
N GLU A 632 -13.56 -15.89 -11.16
CA GLU A 632 -12.22 -15.30 -11.05
C GLU A 632 -11.19 -16.17 -11.78
N ILE A 633 -11.22 -17.49 -11.55
CA ILE A 633 -10.36 -18.44 -12.26
C ILE A 633 -10.65 -18.39 -13.76
N SER A 634 -11.91 -18.53 -14.18
CA SER A 634 -12.26 -18.52 -15.61
C SER A 634 -11.86 -17.21 -16.31
N ALA A 635 -11.81 -16.09 -15.58
CA ALA A 635 -11.36 -14.82 -16.12
C ALA A 635 -9.85 -14.73 -16.33
N GLY A 636 -9.05 -15.54 -15.61
CA GLY A 636 -7.60 -15.64 -15.78
C GLY A 636 -7.18 -16.50 -16.98
N HIS A 637 -8.09 -17.34 -17.49
CA HIS A 637 -7.83 -18.27 -18.61
C HIS A 637 -8.47 -17.79 -19.91
N ALA A 638 -7.76 -16.94 -20.65
CA ALA A 638 -8.27 -16.34 -21.89
C ALA A 638 -8.64 -17.37 -22.98
N ASP A 639 -8.05 -18.56 -22.93
CA ASP A 639 -8.26 -19.68 -23.84
C ASP A 639 -9.53 -20.51 -23.54
N TRP A 640 -10.21 -20.24 -22.43
CA TRP A 640 -11.45 -20.94 -22.03
C TRP A 640 -12.73 -20.36 -22.65
N ASP A 641 -12.59 -19.35 -23.49
CA ASP A 641 -13.67 -18.55 -24.05
C ASP A 641 -14.82 -19.36 -24.69
N ALA A 642 -14.48 -20.39 -25.48
CA ALA A 642 -15.46 -21.25 -26.16
C ALA A 642 -16.28 -22.10 -25.18
N ALA A 643 -15.63 -22.66 -24.17
CA ALA A 643 -16.31 -23.48 -23.16
C ALA A 643 -17.19 -22.60 -22.25
N VAL A 644 -16.71 -21.43 -21.86
CA VAL A 644 -17.49 -20.43 -21.11
C VAL A 644 -18.71 -19.98 -21.92
N ALA A 645 -18.55 -19.66 -23.21
CA ALA A 645 -19.66 -19.28 -24.09
C ALA A 645 -20.72 -20.39 -24.20
N ASN A 646 -20.29 -21.65 -24.36
CA ASN A 646 -21.21 -22.80 -24.37
C ASN A 646 -21.97 -22.95 -23.05
N ARG A 647 -21.31 -22.77 -21.90
CA ARG A 647 -21.97 -22.82 -20.59
C ARG A 647 -23.02 -21.72 -20.43
N PHE A 648 -22.74 -20.53 -20.93
CA PHE A 648 -23.70 -19.42 -20.89
C PHE A 648 -24.85 -19.56 -21.89
N LEU A 649 -24.68 -20.32 -22.97
CA LEU A 649 -25.80 -20.72 -23.82
C LEU A 649 -26.82 -21.55 -23.00
N GLU A 650 -26.36 -22.51 -22.19
CA GLU A 650 -27.24 -23.27 -21.28
C GLU A 650 -27.92 -22.37 -20.23
N PHE A 651 -27.23 -21.33 -19.76
CA PHE A 651 -27.82 -20.34 -18.82
C PHE A 651 -28.98 -19.61 -19.49
N SER A 652 -28.86 -19.28 -20.78
CA SER A 652 -29.90 -18.58 -21.52
C SER A 652 -31.18 -19.40 -21.69
N GLU A 653 -31.08 -20.74 -21.66
CA GLU A 653 -32.25 -21.63 -21.67
C GLU A 653 -33.04 -21.57 -20.35
N SER A 654 -32.32 -21.36 -19.23
CA SER A 654 -32.86 -21.36 -17.86
C SER A 654 -32.33 -20.18 -17.01
N PRO A 655 -32.61 -18.92 -17.42
CA PRO A 655 -32.01 -17.75 -16.80
C PRO A 655 -32.58 -17.50 -15.40
N ASN A 656 -31.70 -17.10 -14.48
CA ASN A 656 -32.05 -16.49 -13.20
C ASN A 656 -31.13 -15.27 -12.96
N GLU A 657 -31.35 -14.56 -11.87
CA GLU A 657 -30.58 -13.34 -11.56
C GLU A 657 -29.08 -13.63 -11.40
N ALA A 658 -28.70 -14.67 -10.65
CA ALA A 658 -27.31 -15.06 -10.42
C ALA A 658 -26.57 -15.44 -11.73
N LYS A 659 -27.17 -16.31 -12.54
CA LYS A 659 -26.64 -16.70 -13.86
C LYS A 659 -26.50 -15.52 -14.80
N THR A 660 -27.46 -14.59 -14.77
CA THR A 660 -27.43 -13.38 -15.60
C THR A 660 -26.29 -12.46 -15.17
N ALA A 661 -26.10 -12.26 -13.87
CA ALA A 661 -24.99 -11.48 -13.34
C ALA A 661 -23.64 -12.10 -13.72
N THR A 662 -23.47 -13.42 -13.51
CA THR A 662 -22.26 -14.15 -13.89
C THR A 662 -21.96 -14.07 -15.39
N LEU A 663 -22.98 -14.18 -16.25
CA LEU A 663 -22.83 -14.02 -17.70
C LEU A 663 -22.36 -12.61 -18.07
N ILE A 664 -22.95 -11.57 -17.47
CA ILE A 664 -22.56 -10.18 -17.76
C ILE A 664 -21.12 -9.95 -17.28
N GLU A 665 -20.79 -10.36 -16.06
CA GLU A 665 -19.47 -10.16 -15.46
C GLU A 665 -18.37 -10.85 -16.27
N LEU A 666 -18.45 -12.18 -16.45
CA LEU A 666 -17.41 -12.94 -17.14
C LEU A 666 -17.50 -12.75 -18.66
N GLY A 667 -18.71 -12.72 -19.22
CA GLY A 667 -18.91 -12.54 -20.66
C GLY A 667 -18.42 -11.20 -21.17
N SER A 668 -18.44 -10.14 -20.34
CA SER A 668 -17.87 -8.84 -20.72
C SER A 668 -16.35 -8.92 -20.95
N LYS A 669 -15.63 -9.80 -20.23
CA LYS A 669 -14.19 -10.02 -20.40
C LYS A 669 -13.85 -10.74 -21.71
N PHE A 670 -14.75 -11.64 -22.15
CA PHE A 670 -14.60 -12.40 -23.39
C PHE A 670 -15.34 -11.80 -24.59
N ALA A 671 -16.01 -10.65 -24.46
CA ALA A 671 -16.93 -10.16 -25.49
C ALA A 671 -16.32 -9.96 -26.88
N GLY A 672 -14.99 -9.80 -26.96
CA GLY A 672 -14.25 -9.68 -28.20
C GLY A 672 -13.91 -11.00 -28.89
N THR A 673 -14.12 -12.16 -28.26
CA THR A 673 -13.76 -13.45 -28.84
C THR A 673 -14.89 -14.02 -29.72
N PRO A 674 -14.58 -14.73 -30.82
CA PRO A 674 -15.61 -15.23 -31.73
C PRO A 674 -16.69 -16.11 -31.07
N PRO A 675 -16.36 -17.05 -30.16
CA PRO A 675 -17.38 -17.84 -29.46
C PRO A 675 -18.34 -16.98 -28.62
N MET A 676 -17.81 -16.01 -27.88
CA MET A 676 -18.63 -15.11 -27.06
C MET A 676 -19.47 -14.17 -27.94
N GLN A 677 -18.94 -13.70 -29.07
CA GLN A 677 -19.70 -12.91 -30.02
C GLN A 677 -20.91 -13.67 -30.60
N GLY A 678 -20.74 -14.96 -30.89
CA GLY A 678 -21.83 -15.84 -31.33
C GLY A 678 -22.91 -16.05 -30.27
N LEU A 679 -22.51 -16.21 -29.00
CA LEU A 679 -23.46 -16.24 -27.87
C LEU A 679 -24.21 -14.91 -27.76
N ILE A 680 -23.50 -13.78 -27.76
CA ILE A 680 -24.11 -12.45 -27.68
C ILE A 680 -25.10 -12.25 -28.84
N ALA A 681 -24.78 -12.66 -30.06
CA ALA A 681 -25.70 -12.61 -31.20
C ALA A 681 -26.98 -13.41 -30.95
N THR A 682 -26.85 -14.59 -30.32
CA THR A 682 -27.98 -15.44 -29.92
C THR A 682 -28.86 -14.75 -28.86
N LEU A 683 -28.24 -14.14 -27.84
CA LEU A 683 -28.96 -13.39 -26.79
C LEU A 683 -29.71 -12.19 -27.36
N LEU A 684 -29.04 -11.40 -28.21
CA LEU A 684 -29.60 -10.21 -28.86
C LEU A 684 -30.78 -10.56 -29.79
N SER A 685 -30.75 -11.74 -30.41
CA SER A 685 -31.79 -12.24 -31.33
C SER A 685 -32.94 -12.97 -30.63
N SER A 686 -32.90 -13.11 -29.29
CA SER A 686 -33.90 -13.85 -28.54
C SER A 686 -35.29 -13.21 -28.58
N ASP A 687 -36.34 -14.05 -28.54
CA ASP A 687 -37.73 -13.62 -28.35
C ASP A 687 -38.00 -13.10 -26.93
N LYS A 688 -37.16 -13.47 -25.95
CA LYS A 688 -37.26 -13.02 -24.55
C LYS A 688 -36.56 -11.67 -24.37
N LEU A 689 -37.30 -10.64 -23.95
CA LEU A 689 -36.76 -9.30 -23.68
C LEU A 689 -35.58 -9.31 -22.69
N GLN A 690 -35.67 -10.13 -21.63
CA GLN A 690 -34.62 -10.24 -20.62
C GLN A 690 -33.29 -10.70 -21.22
N LEU A 691 -33.29 -11.68 -22.13
CA LEU A 691 -32.06 -12.18 -22.77
C LEU A 691 -31.45 -11.15 -23.72
N ARG A 692 -32.28 -10.39 -24.45
CA ARG A 692 -31.80 -9.27 -25.28
C ARG A 692 -31.13 -8.20 -24.42
N GLN A 693 -31.75 -7.82 -23.31
CA GLN A 693 -31.16 -6.87 -22.36
C GLN A 693 -29.84 -7.39 -21.79
N THR A 694 -29.74 -8.68 -21.48
CA THR A 694 -28.49 -9.31 -21.05
C THR A 694 -27.40 -9.18 -22.12
N GLY A 695 -27.68 -9.50 -23.39
CA GLY A 695 -26.71 -9.36 -24.47
C GLY A 695 -26.17 -7.93 -24.61
N PHE A 696 -27.04 -6.92 -24.56
CA PHE A 696 -26.60 -5.52 -24.58
C PHE A 696 -25.81 -5.12 -23.34
N ARG A 697 -26.22 -5.56 -22.14
CA ARG A 697 -25.48 -5.31 -20.89
C ARG A 697 -24.09 -5.92 -20.91
N THR A 698 -23.93 -7.13 -21.45
CA THR A 698 -22.63 -7.79 -21.58
C THR A 698 -21.67 -6.97 -22.44
N ILE A 699 -22.14 -6.43 -23.58
CA ILE A 699 -21.33 -5.51 -24.41
C ILE A 699 -21.07 -4.19 -23.68
N ALA A 700 -22.09 -3.59 -23.06
CA ALA A 700 -21.97 -2.31 -22.39
C ALA A 700 -21.02 -2.35 -21.17
N ALA A 701 -20.93 -3.51 -20.51
CA ALA A 701 -20.09 -3.75 -19.35
C ALA A 701 -18.60 -3.95 -19.68
N THR A 702 -18.20 -4.01 -20.96
CA THR A 702 -16.79 -4.20 -21.32
C THR A 702 -15.94 -3.01 -20.92
N THR A 703 -14.70 -3.29 -20.53
CA THR A 703 -13.73 -2.27 -20.12
C THR A 703 -13.20 -1.49 -21.34
N GLY A 704 -12.86 -2.19 -22.43
CA GLY A 704 -12.38 -1.63 -23.70
C GLY A 704 -13.34 -1.78 -24.89
N PRO A 705 -12.93 -1.34 -26.09
CA PRO A 705 -13.71 -1.51 -27.31
C PRO A 705 -13.85 -2.98 -27.70
N VAL A 706 -15.01 -3.34 -28.23
CA VAL A 706 -15.33 -4.70 -28.65
C VAL A 706 -15.53 -4.73 -30.17
N PRO A 707 -14.85 -5.59 -30.93
CA PRO A 707 -15.10 -5.71 -32.36
C PRO A 707 -16.57 -6.00 -32.64
N PHE A 708 -17.17 -5.26 -33.57
CA PHE A 708 -18.57 -5.45 -33.96
C PHE A 708 -18.71 -6.70 -34.83
N ALA A 709 -19.54 -7.66 -34.40
CA ALA A 709 -19.87 -8.84 -35.19
C ALA A 709 -21.02 -8.54 -36.16
N ALA A 710 -20.93 -9.03 -37.41
CA ALA A 710 -21.93 -8.75 -38.45
C ALA A 710 -23.34 -9.25 -38.05
N GLU A 711 -23.40 -10.35 -37.31
CA GLU A 711 -24.63 -10.95 -36.80
C GLU A 711 -25.39 -10.04 -35.82
N TRP A 712 -24.71 -9.06 -35.22
CA TRP A 712 -25.32 -8.10 -34.31
C TRP A 712 -26.13 -7.03 -35.05
N GLU A 713 -25.91 -6.82 -36.35
CA GLU A 713 -26.51 -5.70 -37.09
C GLU A 713 -28.05 -5.69 -37.03
N THR A 714 -28.67 -6.83 -37.31
CA THR A 714 -30.13 -6.95 -37.31
C THR A 714 -30.74 -6.73 -35.91
N PRO A 715 -30.24 -7.39 -34.83
CA PRO A 715 -30.73 -7.14 -33.48
C PRO A 715 -30.55 -5.70 -32.98
N PHE A 716 -29.42 -5.05 -33.27
CA PHE A 716 -29.20 -3.65 -32.87
C PHE A 716 -30.17 -2.71 -33.60
N SER A 717 -30.38 -2.91 -34.91
CA SER A 717 -31.36 -2.12 -35.67
C SER A 717 -32.77 -2.25 -35.06
N ALA A 718 -33.19 -3.48 -34.77
CA ALA A 718 -34.49 -3.75 -34.14
C ALA A 718 -34.61 -3.16 -32.73
N ALA A 719 -33.52 -3.08 -31.96
CA ALA A 719 -33.51 -2.49 -30.63
C ALA A 719 -33.60 -0.95 -30.67
N LEU A 720 -32.93 -0.30 -31.62
CA LEU A 720 -33.01 1.15 -31.82
C LEU A 720 -34.41 1.62 -32.24
N GLU A 721 -35.17 0.75 -32.93
CA GLU A 721 -36.57 1.00 -33.34
C GLU A 721 -37.59 0.54 -32.28
N ALA A 722 -37.15 -0.05 -31.17
CA ALA A 722 -38.04 -0.57 -30.16
C ALA A 722 -38.80 0.56 -29.44
N LYS A 723 -40.04 0.27 -29.03
CA LYS A 723 -40.82 1.15 -28.15
C LYS A 723 -40.37 1.09 -26.68
N ASP A 724 -39.49 0.16 -26.35
CA ASP A 724 -38.97 -0.03 -25.01
C ASP A 724 -37.75 0.85 -24.79
N ASP A 725 -37.93 1.91 -24.02
CA ASP A 725 -36.90 2.90 -23.73
C ASP A 725 -35.65 2.29 -23.09
N SER A 726 -35.81 1.26 -22.26
CA SER A 726 -34.69 0.60 -21.59
C SER A 726 -33.83 -0.20 -22.57
N LEU A 727 -34.46 -0.80 -23.59
CA LEU A 727 -33.75 -1.56 -24.61
C LEU A 727 -32.99 -0.64 -25.57
N VAL A 728 -33.60 0.49 -25.94
CA VAL A 728 -32.94 1.54 -26.74
C VAL A 728 -31.71 2.08 -25.99
N ASP A 729 -31.86 2.40 -24.71
CA ASP A 729 -30.76 2.93 -23.89
C ASP A 729 -29.58 1.94 -23.80
N LEU A 730 -29.86 0.66 -23.53
CA LEU A 730 -28.83 -0.37 -23.47
C LEU A 730 -28.14 -0.60 -24.84
N ALA A 731 -28.90 -0.54 -25.94
CA ALA A 731 -28.33 -0.67 -27.28
C ALA A 731 -27.41 0.51 -27.62
N LEU A 732 -27.76 1.73 -27.22
CA LEU A 732 -26.90 2.91 -27.41
C LEU A 732 -25.62 2.83 -26.57
N GLU A 733 -25.72 2.37 -25.32
CA GLU A 733 -24.56 2.14 -24.45
C GLU A 733 -23.63 1.04 -25.01
N ALA A 734 -24.21 -0.06 -25.50
CA ALA A 734 -23.46 -1.13 -26.14
C ALA A 734 -22.79 -0.68 -27.45
N LEU A 735 -23.49 0.05 -28.34
CA LEU A 735 -22.90 0.55 -29.59
C LEU A 735 -21.69 1.42 -29.36
N ALA A 736 -21.71 2.25 -28.32
CA ALA A 736 -20.58 3.10 -27.93
C ALA A 736 -19.31 2.31 -27.58
N LYS A 737 -19.42 1.01 -27.28
CA LYS A 737 -18.28 0.12 -27.06
C LYS A 737 -17.77 -0.54 -28.35
N THR A 738 -18.52 -0.53 -29.44
CA THR A 738 -18.20 -1.36 -30.61
C THR A 738 -17.36 -0.68 -31.70
N LYS A 739 -17.26 0.66 -31.66
CA LYS A 739 -16.61 1.49 -32.69
C LYS A 739 -17.11 1.19 -34.15
N THR A 740 -18.34 0.67 -34.33
CA THR A 740 -18.91 0.37 -35.65
C THR A 740 -19.52 1.60 -36.33
N ASP A 741 -19.36 1.69 -37.66
CA ASP A 741 -19.99 2.74 -38.47
C ASP A 741 -21.38 2.34 -39.02
N ALA A 742 -21.80 1.08 -38.84
CA ALA A 742 -22.99 0.50 -39.48
C ALA A 742 -24.29 1.27 -39.16
N PHE A 743 -24.36 1.89 -37.98
CA PHE A 743 -25.56 2.59 -37.50
C PHE A 743 -25.47 4.11 -37.61
N ASN A 744 -24.41 4.65 -38.22
CA ASN A 744 -24.15 6.09 -38.22
C ASN A 744 -25.32 6.93 -38.75
N GLU A 745 -26.01 6.48 -39.80
CA GLU A 745 -27.17 7.21 -40.34
C GLU A 745 -28.39 7.12 -39.41
N GLN A 746 -28.72 5.93 -38.89
CA GLN A 746 -29.84 5.74 -37.96
C GLN A 746 -29.63 6.51 -36.65
N LEU A 747 -28.40 6.52 -36.12
CA LEU A 747 -28.06 7.27 -34.92
C LEU A 747 -28.07 8.79 -35.17
N LYS A 748 -27.72 9.27 -36.37
CA LYS A 748 -27.84 10.69 -36.76
C LYS A 748 -29.30 11.10 -36.82
N GLU A 749 -30.18 10.24 -37.33
CA GLU A 749 -31.63 10.46 -37.33
C GLU A 749 -32.17 10.58 -35.91
N ILE A 750 -31.82 9.64 -35.02
CA ILE A 750 -32.20 9.69 -33.59
C ILE A 750 -31.68 10.98 -32.95
N ALA A 751 -30.44 11.38 -33.23
CA ALA A 751 -29.85 12.60 -32.71
C ALA A 751 -30.54 13.89 -33.23
N ALA A 752 -31.03 13.87 -34.47
CA ALA A 752 -31.69 15.00 -35.12
C ALA A 752 -33.18 15.13 -34.75
N ASP A 753 -33.84 14.06 -34.32
CA ASP A 753 -35.26 14.06 -33.99
C ASP A 753 -35.55 14.85 -32.70
N GLY A 754 -36.19 16.01 -32.85
CA GLY A 754 -36.58 16.88 -31.73
C GLY A 754 -37.66 16.31 -30.81
N THR A 755 -38.31 15.20 -31.19
CA THR A 755 -39.30 14.49 -30.36
C THR A 755 -38.66 13.44 -29.43
N VAL A 756 -37.42 13.03 -29.72
CA VAL A 756 -36.64 12.11 -28.88
C VAL A 756 -36.11 12.86 -27.65
N PRO A 757 -36.17 12.28 -26.43
CA PRO A 757 -35.62 12.90 -25.23
C PRO A 757 -34.14 13.31 -25.40
N PRO A 758 -33.73 14.51 -24.92
CA PRO A 758 -32.36 15.01 -25.10
C PRO A 758 -31.25 14.04 -24.72
N LEU A 759 -31.42 13.27 -23.63
CA LEU A 759 -30.43 12.30 -23.17
C LEU A 759 -30.18 11.16 -24.18
N LYS A 760 -31.23 10.67 -24.84
CA LYS A 760 -31.09 9.63 -25.87
C LYS A 760 -30.41 10.16 -27.12
N ARG A 761 -30.70 11.41 -27.49
CA ARG A 761 -30.05 12.09 -28.62
C ARG A 761 -28.55 12.26 -28.37
N VAL A 762 -28.19 12.59 -27.13
CA VAL A 762 -26.79 12.69 -26.65
C VAL A 762 -26.09 11.32 -26.68
N ARG A 763 -26.75 10.27 -26.19
CA ARG A 763 -26.22 8.88 -26.24
C ARG A 763 -26.05 8.36 -27.67
N ALA A 764 -26.99 8.67 -28.57
CA ALA A 764 -26.86 8.34 -30.00
C ALA A 764 -25.67 9.05 -30.64
N LEU A 765 -25.47 10.33 -30.33
CA LEU A 765 -24.28 11.06 -30.77
C LEU A 765 -22.99 10.45 -30.21
N ARG A 766 -22.99 9.99 -28.95
CA ARG A 766 -21.84 9.31 -28.34
C ARG A 766 -21.53 7.96 -29.01
N ALA A 767 -22.54 7.22 -29.43
CA ALA A 767 -22.37 5.96 -30.15
C ALA A 767 -21.76 6.13 -31.55
N ILE A 768 -21.99 7.28 -32.21
CA ILE A 768 -21.38 7.65 -33.51
C ILE A 768 -20.01 8.32 -33.31
N SER A 769 -19.90 9.11 -32.25
CA SER A 769 -18.78 10.02 -32.04
C SER A 769 -17.81 9.40 -31.07
N GLY A 770 -16.82 8.71 -31.62
CA GLY A 770 -15.53 8.64 -30.95
C GLY A 770 -15.01 10.05 -30.67
N GLU A 771 -14.01 10.16 -29.83
CA GLU A 771 -13.49 11.47 -29.49
C GLU A 771 -12.80 12.12 -30.71
N ASN A 772 -12.82 13.46 -30.81
CA ASN A 772 -12.32 14.23 -31.98
C ASN A 772 -13.18 14.14 -33.26
N VAL A 773 -14.45 13.73 -33.17
CA VAL A 773 -15.39 13.68 -34.31
C VAL A 773 -16.04 15.06 -34.57
N PRO A 774 -16.26 15.47 -35.84
CA PRO A 774 -16.96 16.72 -36.17
C PRO A 774 -18.38 16.76 -35.65
N LEU A 775 -18.74 17.82 -34.93
CA LEU A 775 -20.08 17.97 -34.39
C LEU A 775 -20.97 18.80 -35.32
N GLY A 776 -22.14 18.28 -35.70
CA GLY A 776 -23.12 19.01 -36.52
C GLY A 776 -23.71 20.23 -35.80
N LYS A 777 -24.33 21.15 -36.53
CA LYS A 777 -24.87 22.39 -35.95
C LYS A 777 -26.00 22.10 -34.94
N GLU A 778 -26.97 21.24 -35.25
CA GLU A 778 -28.07 20.96 -34.31
C GLU A 778 -27.58 20.26 -33.03
N ALA A 779 -26.64 19.32 -33.17
CA ALA A 779 -26.00 18.65 -32.04
C ALA A 779 -25.25 19.67 -31.15
N PHE A 780 -24.55 20.63 -31.77
CA PHE A 780 -23.80 21.65 -31.05
C PHE A 780 -24.74 22.55 -30.27
N ASP A 781 -25.80 23.04 -30.93
CA ASP A 781 -26.78 23.93 -30.32
C ASP A 781 -27.48 23.25 -29.13
N LEU A 782 -27.77 21.95 -29.24
CA LEU A 782 -28.34 21.14 -28.15
C LEU A 782 -27.38 21.05 -26.95
N LEU A 783 -26.13 20.61 -27.18
CA LEU A 783 -25.15 20.44 -26.12
C LEU A 783 -24.77 21.79 -25.48
N ALA A 784 -24.55 22.82 -26.29
CA ALA A 784 -24.20 24.16 -25.84
C ALA A 784 -25.34 24.83 -25.06
N GLY A 785 -26.60 24.48 -25.37
CA GLY A 785 -27.77 24.90 -24.60
C GLY A 785 -27.87 24.28 -23.20
N LEU A 786 -27.19 23.16 -22.95
CA LEU A 786 -27.12 22.50 -21.64
C LEU A 786 -26.00 23.05 -20.75
N VAL A 787 -25.10 23.88 -21.28
CA VAL A 787 -24.06 24.58 -20.52
C VAL A 787 -24.67 25.82 -19.84
N THR A 788 -25.49 25.56 -18.82
CA THR A 788 -26.17 26.59 -18.01
C THR A 788 -26.38 26.10 -16.57
N ALA A 789 -26.47 27.03 -15.63
CA ALA A 789 -26.74 26.74 -14.22
C ALA A 789 -28.12 26.07 -14.00
N GLU A 790 -29.07 26.28 -14.92
CA GLU A 790 -30.44 25.72 -14.85
C GLU A 790 -30.53 24.24 -15.26
N ALA A 791 -29.51 23.71 -15.95
CA ALA A 791 -29.47 22.30 -16.34
C ALA A 791 -29.11 21.41 -15.14
N SER A 792 -29.69 20.21 -15.07
CA SER A 792 -29.32 19.23 -14.04
C SER A 792 -27.83 18.87 -14.14
N PRO A 793 -27.10 18.69 -13.02
CA PRO A 793 -25.66 18.43 -13.02
C PRO A 793 -25.21 17.31 -13.98
N LEU A 794 -25.89 16.16 -13.98
CA LEU A 794 -25.55 15.03 -14.86
C LEU A 794 -25.65 15.37 -16.35
N ARG A 795 -26.73 16.05 -16.77
CA ARG A 795 -26.93 16.46 -18.18
C ARG A 795 -25.94 17.52 -18.64
N ARG A 796 -25.62 18.48 -17.77
CA ARG A 796 -24.64 19.53 -18.07
C ARG A 796 -23.25 18.92 -18.29
N LEU A 797 -22.89 17.96 -17.43
CA LEU A 797 -21.58 17.36 -17.41
C LEU A 797 -21.33 16.43 -18.60
N GLU A 798 -22.33 15.62 -18.98
CA GLU A 798 -22.27 14.82 -20.22
C GLU A 798 -22.15 15.72 -21.46
N ALA A 799 -22.88 16.85 -21.49
CA ALA A 799 -22.80 17.80 -22.59
C ALA A 799 -21.43 18.50 -22.68
N VAL A 800 -20.87 18.90 -21.54
CA VAL A 800 -19.54 19.52 -21.44
C VAL A 800 -18.44 18.55 -21.86
N GLN A 801 -18.51 17.27 -21.46
CA GLN A 801 -17.56 16.24 -21.89
C GLN A 801 -17.54 16.08 -23.41
N MET A 802 -18.71 16.04 -24.05
CA MET A 802 -18.81 15.95 -25.51
C MET A 802 -18.34 17.22 -26.23
N LEU A 803 -18.69 18.40 -25.74
CA LEU A 803 -18.24 19.66 -26.32
C LEU A 803 -16.72 19.85 -26.20
N GLY A 804 -16.13 19.44 -25.07
CA GLY A 804 -14.70 19.54 -24.81
C GLY A 804 -13.84 18.61 -25.68
N SER A 805 -14.37 17.45 -26.06
CA SER A 805 -13.64 16.43 -26.85
C SER A 805 -13.95 16.44 -28.37
N ALA A 806 -15.02 17.10 -28.79
CA ALA A 806 -15.44 17.14 -30.20
C ALA A 806 -14.55 18.04 -31.10
N ARG A 807 -14.55 17.75 -32.40
CA ARG A 807 -13.95 18.63 -33.42
C ARG A 807 -14.96 19.71 -33.82
N LEU A 808 -14.81 20.89 -33.24
CA LEU A 808 -15.70 22.02 -33.50
C LEU A 808 -15.21 22.89 -34.66
N THR A 809 -16.14 23.40 -35.45
CA THR A 809 -15.88 24.42 -36.48
C THR A 809 -15.58 25.78 -35.85
N PRO A 810 -14.87 26.71 -36.52
CA PRO A 810 -14.59 28.03 -35.95
C PRO A 810 -15.84 28.78 -35.44
N PRO A 811 -17.00 28.77 -36.12
CA PRO A 811 -18.23 29.36 -35.57
C PRO A 811 -18.73 28.70 -34.28
N GLN A 812 -18.60 27.38 -34.16
CA GLN A 812 -18.98 26.64 -32.95
C GLN A 812 -18.02 26.94 -31.80
N ILE A 813 -16.71 26.97 -32.06
CA ILE A 813 -15.72 27.35 -31.04
C ILE A 813 -15.98 28.80 -30.58
N GLN A 814 -16.30 29.72 -31.50
CA GLN A 814 -16.65 31.09 -31.13
C GLN A 814 -17.91 31.15 -30.25
N ALA A 815 -18.98 30.45 -30.63
CA ALA A 815 -20.21 30.38 -29.83
C ALA A 815 -19.97 29.72 -28.45
N LEU A 816 -19.05 28.75 -28.37
CA LEU A 816 -18.63 28.15 -27.11
C LEU A 816 -17.84 29.13 -26.25
N ALA A 817 -16.95 29.94 -26.86
CA ALA A 817 -16.19 31.00 -26.17
C ALA A 817 -17.10 32.04 -25.52
N GLU A 818 -18.27 32.32 -26.11
CA GLU A 818 -19.27 33.21 -25.52
C GLU A 818 -20.04 32.55 -24.36
N ARG A 819 -20.20 31.22 -24.39
CA ARG A 819 -20.93 30.46 -23.37
C ARG A 819 -20.10 30.09 -22.14
N VAL A 820 -18.77 30.17 -22.18
CA VAL A 820 -17.89 29.84 -21.04
C VAL A 820 -18.24 30.64 -19.77
N GLN A 821 -18.81 31.85 -19.91
CA GLN A 821 -19.25 32.66 -18.77
C GLN A 821 -20.34 31.97 -17.92
N HIS A 822 -21.07 31.01 -18.48
CA HIS A 822 -22.11 30.22 -17.79
C HIS A 822 -21.60 28.86 -17.28
N ALA A 823 -20.34 28.51 -17.57
CA ALA A 823 -19.76 27.27 -17.12
C ALA A 823 -19.41 27.36 -15.63
N GLY A 824 -19.73 26.32 -14.87
CA GLY A 824 -19.37 26.21 -13.47
C GLY A 824 -17.92 25.74 -13.25
N PRO A 825 -17.47 25.73 -11.99
CA PRO A 825 -16.18 25.18 -11.54
C PRO A 825 -15.75 23.84 -12.15
N MET A 826 -16.70 22.91 -12.34
CA MET A 826 -16.45 21.57 -12.91
C MET A 826 -16.52 21.52 -14.42
N ASP A 827 -17.23 22.48 -15.02
CA ASP A 827 -17.49 22.49 -16.46
C ASP A 827 -16.30 23.12 -17.21
N LEU A 828 -15.72 24.17 -16.62
CA LEU A 828 -14.75 25.02 -17.30
C LEU A 828 -13.44 24.28 -17.66
N PRO A 829 -12.78 23.52 -16.78
CA PRO A 829 -11.56 22.79 -17.13
C PRO A 829 -11.75 21.82 -18.30
N VAL A 830 -12.93 21.19 -18.40
CA VAL A 830 -13.28 20.26 -19.48
C VAL A 830 -13.55 21.02 -20.79
N LEU A 831 -14.30 22.14 -20.74
CA LEU A 831 -14.56 22.99 -21.92
C LEU A 831 -13.29 23.66 -22.47
N MET A 832 -12.29 23.93 -21.61
CA MET A 832 -11.04 24.57 -22.04
C MET A 832 -10.30 23.76 -23.12
N LYS A 833 -10.51 22.43 -23.16
CA LYS A 833 -9.93 21.54 -24.18
C LYS A 833 -10.32 21.95 -25.61
N ALA A 834 -11.55 22.42 -25.82
CA ALA A 834 -12.04 22.84 -27.14
C ALA A 834 -11.25 24.02 -27.73
N PHE A 835 -10.65 24.86 -26.89
CA PHE A 835 -9.88 26.05 -27.32
C PHE A 835 -8.40 25.76 -27.60
N GLN A 836 -7.87 24.61 -27.17
CA GLN A 836 -6.44 24.30 -27.31
C GLN A 836 -5.97 24.19 -28.76
N ARG A 837 -6.89 23.90 -29.68
CA ARG A 837 -6.61 23.61 -31.10
C ARG A 837 -6.83 24.80 -32.05
N THR A 838 -7.45 25.88 -31.58
CA THR A 838 -7.68 27.08 -32.40
C THR A 838 -6.55 28.11 -32.21
N ARG A 839 -6.35 28.92 -33.24
CA ARG A 839 -5.40 30.06 -33.25
C ARG A 839 -6.08 31.33 -33.78
N ASP A 840 -7.41 31.31 -33.91
CA ASP A 840 -8.17 32.43 -34.47
C ASP A 840 -8.24 33.61 -33.50
N GLU A 841 -7.87 34.80 -33.97
CA GLU A 841 -7.80 36.03 -33.17
C GLU A 841 -9.15 36.43 -32.57
N LYS A 842 -10.25 36.29 -33.34
CA LYS A 842 -11.59 36.66 -32.88
C LYS A 842 -12.07 35.72 -31.78
N ILE A 843 -11.81 34.42 -31.93
CA ILE A 843 -12.13 33.43 -30.91
C ILE A 843 -11.30 33.69 -29.64
N GLY A 844 -10.01 33.96 -29.79
CA GLY A 844 -9.14 34.32 -28.67
C GLY A 844 -9.66 35.53 -27.90
N HIS A 845 -10.10 36.58 -28.61
CA HIS A 845 -10.71 37.75 -27.99
C HIS A 845 -12.05 37.44 -27.30
N ALA A 846 -12.94 36.67 -27.95
CA ALA A 846 -14.21 36.27 -27.35
C ALA A 846 -14.00 35.44 -26.08
N LEU A 847 -13.00 34.56 -26.08
CA LEU A 847 -12.62 33.78 -24.91
C LEU A 847 -12.07 34.69 -23.80
N ALA A 848 -11.14 35.59 -24.13
CA ALA A 848 -10.58 36.55 -23.17
C ALA A 848 -11.67 37.43 -22.51
N ASP A 849 -12.68 37.85 -23.26
CA ASP A 849 -13.73 38.74 -22.77
C ASP A 849 -14.79 38.03 -21.89
N ASN A 850 -14.92 36.70 -21.99
CA ASN A 850 -15.98 35.94 -21.31
C ASN A 850 -15.45 34.96 -20.26
N LEU A 851 -14.21 34.50 -20.38
CA LEU A 851 -13.60 33.55 -19.46
C LEU A 851 -13.53 34.09 -18.01
N PRO A 852 -13.13 35.36 -17.75
CA PRO A 852 -13.10 35.91 -16.39
C PRO A 852 -14.48 36.08 -15.73
N LYS A 853 -15.57 36.02 -16.51
CA LYS A 853 -16.94 36.14 -15.99
C LYS A 853 -17.50 34.82 -15.47
N SER A 854 -16.84 33.71 -15.77
CA SER A 854 -17.24 32.39 -15.29
C SER A 854 -17.01 32.26 -13.79
N THR A 855 -17.97 31.67 -13.08
CA THR A 855 -17.79 31.25 -11.68
C THR A 855 -16.68 30.21 -11.49
N GLY A 856 -16.27 29.52 -12.57
CA GLY A 856 -15.15 28.58 -12.57
C GLY A 856 -13.78 29.18 -12.91
N PHE A 857 -13.68 30.49 -13.22
CA PHE A 857 -12.42 31.10 -13.66
C PHE A 857 -11.30 30.99 -12.62
N GLY A 858 -11.67 31.10 -11.34
CA GLY A 858 -10.73 30.98 -10.22
C GLY A 858 -10.03 29.62 -10.13
N ASN A 859 -10.55 28.60 -10.80
CA ASN A 859 -10.07 27.21 -10.72
C ASN A 859 -9.06 26.88 -11.84
N LEU A 860 -8.80 27.83 -12.74
CA LEU A 860 -7.89 27.62 -13.85
C LEU A 860 -6.46 27.94 -13.43
N ASN A 861 -5.53 27.05 -13.77
CA ASN A 861 -4.11 27.25 -13.49
C ASN A 861 -3.58 28.45 -14.32
N PRO A 862 -2.96 29.47 -13.69
CA PRO A 862 -2.45 30.66 -14.39
C PRO A 862 -1.42 30.34 -15.47
N SER A 863 -0.56 29.34 -15.23
CA SER A 863 0.45 28.89 -16.20
C SER A 863 -0.18 28.24 -17.42
N ASP A 864 -1.24 27.46 -17.23
CA ASP A 864 -1.98 26.82 -18.32
C ASP A 864 -2.75 27.83 -19.16
N LEU A 865 -3.38 28.81 -18.50
CA LEU A 865 -4.05 29.92 -19.15
C LEU A 865 -3.06 30.73 -20.00
N ARG A 866 -1.92 31.13 -19.43
CA ARG A 866 -0.91 31.89 -20.17
C ARG A 866 -0.39 31.08 -21.37
N ARG A 867 -0.12 29.78 -21.17
CA ARG A 867 0.29 28.85 -22.24
C ARG A 867 -0.78 28.67 -23.33
N LEU A 868 -2.07 28.69 -22.98
CA LEU A 868 -3.16 28.68 -23.95
C LEU A 868 -3.20 29.98 -24.74
N PHE A 869 -3.16 31.13 -24.06
CA PHE A 869 -3.30 32.44 -24.70
C PHE A 869 -2.08 32.85 -25.54
N LEU A 870 -0.88 32.36 -25.20
CA LEU A 870 0.33 32.47 -26.02
C LEU A 870 0.21 31.80 -27.41
N LYS A 871 -0.74 30.87 -27.58
CA LYS A 871 -0.99 30.23 -28.87
C LYS A 871 -1.75 31.15 -29.83
N PHE A 872 -2.50 32.13 -29.32
CA PHE A 872 -3.23 33.08 -30.16
C PHE A 872 -2.31 34.20 -30.68
N PRO A 873 -2.73 34.98 -31.70
CA PRO A 873 -1.97 36.12 -32.18
C PRO A 873 -1.63 37.12 -31.06
N PRO A 874 -0.53 37.90 -31.20
CA PRO A 874 0.02 38.72 -30.11
C PRO A 874 -0.94 39.72 -29.47
N GLY A 875 -2.03 40.09 -30.14
CA GLY A 875 -3.05 41.01 -29.62
C GLY A 875 -3.99 40.42 -28.57
N VAL A 876 -4.04 39.10 -28.40
CA VAL A 876 -5.04 38.43 -27.53
C VAL A 876 -4.58 38.31 -26.08
N LEU A 877 -3.34 37.86 -25.83
CA LEU A 877 -2.83 37.66 -24.47
C LEU A 877 -2.90 38.92 -23.58
N PRO A 878 -2.53 40.13 -24.06
CA PRO A 878 -2.63 41.34 -23.24
C PRO A 878 -4.04 41.65 -22.71
N LYS A 879 -5.08 41.07 -23.32
CA LYS A 879 -6.48 41.30 -22.94
C LYS A 879 -6.92 40.51 -21.70
N ILE A 880 -6.20 39.47 -21.34
CA ILE A 880 -6.47 38.63 -20.16
C ILE A 880 -5.28 38.58 -19.19
N GLU A 881 -4.13 39.15 -19.56
CA GLU A 881 -2.91 39.12 -18.73
C GLU A 881 -3.14 39.71 -17.34
N ASP A 882 -3.89 40.81 -17.21
CA ASP A 882 -4.24 41.39 -15.91
C ASP A 882 -5.08 40.42 -15.06
N ASN A 883 -6.01 39.68 -15.67
CA ASN A 883 -6.80 38.66 -14.98
C ASN A 883 -5.95 37.44 -14.59
N ILE A 884 -4.97 37.04 -15.41
CA ILE A 884 -4.03 35.96 -15.08
C ILE A 884 -3.12 36.41 -13.92
N ALA A 885 -2.58 37.63 -13.98
CA ALA A 885 -1.77 38.21 -12.91
C ALA A 885 -2.58 38.38 -11.61
N GLU A 886 -3.87 38.68 -11.69
CA GLU A 886 -4.77 38.70 -10.53
C GLU A 886 -4.95 37.31 -9.90
N LEU A 887 -5.05 36.25 -10.71
CA LEU A 887 -5.07 34.86 -10.20
C LEU A 887 -3.75 34.49 -9.50
N GLU A 888 -2.62 34.98 -10.00
CA GLU A 888 -1.29 34.77 -9.39
C GLU A 888 -1.13 35.57 -8.10
N ALA A 889 -1.51 36.85 -8.09
CA ALA A 889 -1.40 37.76 -6.95
C ALA A 889 -2.25 37.33 -5.75
N ARG A 890 -3.39 36.66 -6.00
CA ARG A 890 -4.22 36.08 -4.95
C ARG A 890 -3.44 35.12 -4.05
N ALA A 891 -2.30 34.54 -4.46
CA ALA A 891 -1.41 33.71 -3.61
C ALA A 891 -0.97 34.35 -2.28
N VAL A 892 -0.77 35.66 -2.24
CA VAL A 892 -0.37 36.36 -1.01
C VAL A 892 -1.58 36.63 -0.11
N GLU A 893 -2.71 37.05 -0.69
CA GLU A 893 -3.99 37.21 0.03
C GLU A 893 -4.51 35.87 0.59
N ARG A 894 -4.18 34.74 -0.05
CA ARG A 894 -4.54 33.39 0.40
C ARG A 894 -4.01 33.09 1.81
N LYS A 895 -2.75 33.44 2.09
CA LYS A 895 -2.12 33.22 3.40
C LYS A 895 -2.77 34.07 4.49
N GLU A 896 -3.11 35.31 4.16
CA GLU A 896 -3.80 36.23 5.08
C GLU A 896 -5.26 35.80 5.34
N ARG A 897 -5.96 35.33 4.30
CA ARG A 897 -7.33 34.79 4.40
C ARG A 897 -7.37 33.49 5.22
N LEU A 898 -6.40 32.59 5.06
CA LEU A 898 -6.28 31.39 5.92
C LEU A 898 -6.06 31.78 7.37
N ALA A 899 -5.09 32.65 7.65
CA ALA A 899 -4.80 33.10 9.01
C ALA A 899 -6.03 33.77 9.66
N LEU A 900 -6.82 34.54 8.90
CA LEU A 900 -8.06 35.15 9.36
C LEU A 900 -9.09 34.09 9.80
N PHE A 901 -9.41 33.12 8.95
CA PHE A 901 -10.37 32.06 9.30
C PHE A 901 -9.85 31.13 10.39
N GLU A 902 -8.56 30.79 10.36
CA GLU A 902 -7.90 29.96 11.38
C GLU A 902 -8.05 30.59 12.77
N SER A 903 -7.85 31.90 12.89
CA SER A 903 -8.01 32.63 14.16
C SER A 903 -9.45 32.66 14.69
N ARG A 904 -10.44 32.39 13.84
CA ARG A 904 -11.88 32.46 14.13
C ARG A 904 -12.57 31.09 14.16
N VAL A 905 -11.84 30.00 13.92
CA VAL A 905 -12.44 28.65 13.79
C VAL A 905 -13.17 28.20 15.06
N ALA A 906 -12.76 28.72 16.23
CA ALA A 906 -13.41 28.49 17.52
C ALA A 906 -14.80 29.15 17.63
N GLU A 907 -15.18 30.06 16.73
CA GLU A 907 -16.51 30.66 16.65
C GLU A 907 -17.56 29.70 16.04
N GLY A 908 -17.11 28.64 15.37
CA GLY A 908 -17.96 27.68 14.69
C GLY A 908 -18.73 26.74 15.63
N ASP A 909 -19.95 26.37 15.21
CA ASP A 909 -20.85 25.47 15.92
C ASP A 909 -21.03 24.15 15.17
N VAL A 910 -20.74 23.05 15.87
CA VAL A 910 -20.74 21.68 15.33
C VAL A 910 -22.12 21.26 14.80
N GLU A 911 -23.20 21.58 15.51
CA GLU A 911 -24.55 21.16 15.14
C GLU A 911 -25.05 21.93 13.91
N ARG A 912 -24.75 23.24 13.83
CA ARG A 912 -25.04 24.03 12.61
C ARG A 912 -24.20 23.57 11.43
N GLY A 913 -22.92 23.28 11.65
CA GLY A 913 -22.02 22.75 10.63
C GLY A 913 -22.53 21.45 10.02
N LYS A 914 -22.98 20.52 10.86
CA LYS A 914 -23.63 19.28 10.43
C LYS A 914 -24.87 19.55 9.57
N ALA A 915 -25.71 20.49 9.99
CA ALA A 915 -26.90 20.87 9.24
C ALA A 915 -26.55 21.46 7.86
N HIS A 916 -25.49 22.26 7.74
CA HIS A 916 -25.00 22.80 6.46
C HIS A 916 -24.51 21.69 5.51
N PHE A 917 -23.74 20.73 6.04
CA PHE A 917 -23.26 19.58 5.28
C PHE A 917 -24.42 18.72 4.75
N VAL A 918 -25.37 18.33 5.62
CA VAL A 918 -26.52 17.49 5.25
C VAL A 918 -27.49 18.21 4.30
N ALA A 919 -27.62 19.54 4.42
CA ALA A 919 -28.40 20.35 3.49
C ALA A 919 -27.73 20.53 2.11
N GLY A 920 -26.50 20.03 1.93
CA GLY A 920 -25.75 20.14 0.68
C GLY A 920 -25.21 21.53 0.37
N LYS A 921 -25.10 22.42 1.38
CA LYS A 921 -24.46 23.72 1.20
C LYS A 921 -22.97 23.53 0.90
N GLY A 922 -22.42 24.31 -0.04
CA GLY A 922 -21.05 24.10 -0.54
C GLY A 922 -20.88 22.83 -1.38
N ALA A 923 -21.95 22.08 -1.67
CA ALA A 923 -21.96 20.85 -2.47
C ALA A 923 -21.03 19.73 -1.97
N CYS A 924 -20.47 19.81 -0.76
CA CYS A 924 -19.49 18.87 -0.23
C CYS A 924 -19.99 17.42 -0.24
N MET A 925 -21.26 17.19 0.12
CA MET A 925 -21.88 15.85 0.13
C MET A 925 -22.02 15.20 -1.27
N THR A 926 -21.83 15.97 -2.34
CA THR A 926 -21.84 15.45 -3.72
C THR A 926 -20.65 14.56 -3.98
N CYS A 927 -19.53 14.83 -3.30
CA CYS A 927 -18.29 14.09 -3.47
C CYS A 927 -17.85 13.36 -2.20
N HIS A 928 -18.20 13.85 -1.01
CA HIS A 928 -17.72 13.32 0.26
C HIS A 928 -18.81 12.59 1.05
N LYS A 929 -18.41 11.54 1.76
CA LYS A 929 -19.24 10.73 2.66
C LYS A 929 -18.91 11.07 4.12
N VAL A 930 -19.93 11.12 5.00
CA VAL A 930 -19.79 11.14 6.47
C VAL A 930 -20.83 10.20 7.06
N GLY A 931 -20.39 9.13 7.73
CA GLY A 931 -21.26 7.99 8.02
C GLY A 931 -21.95 7.53 6.74
N GLU A 932 -23.23 7.20 6.75
CA GLU A 932 -23.95 6.80 5.52
C GLU A 932 -24.44 7.96 4.64
N THR A 933 -24.06 9.21 4.93
CA THR A 933 -24.56 10.41 4.22
C THR A 933 -23.53 10.94 3.22
N GLY A 934 -23.90 11.04 1.94
CA GLY A 934 -23.08 11.63 0.88
C GLY A 934 -22.72 10.64 -0.22
N ARG A 935 -21.57 10.85 -0.88
CA ARG A 935 -21.03 9.97 -1.95
C ARG A 935 -19.53 9.76 -1.74
N ALA A 936 -18.97 8.71 -2.31
CA ALA A 936 -17.55 8.35 -2.16
C ALA A 936 -16.74 8.67 -3.44
N VAL A 937 -16.75 9.93 -3.87
CA VAL A 937 -15.94 10.41 -5.02
C VAL A 937 -14.64 11.07 -4.53
N GLY A 938 -14.74 11.88 -3.48
CA GLY A 938 -13.65 12.44 -2.68
C GLY A 938 -13.45 11.66 -1.37
N PRO A 939 -12.47 12.06 -0.53
CA PRO A 939 -12.18 11.39 0.74
C PRO A 939 -13.43 11.18 1.60
N ASP A 940 -13.53 10.02 2.24
CA ASP A 940 -14.48 9.83 3.33
C ASP A 940 -14.08 10.74 4.50
N LEU A 941 -15.01 11.59 4.94
CA LEU A 941 -14.77 12.59 5.96
C LEU A 941 -15.16 12.10 7.37
N SER A 942 -15.63 10.86 7.51
CA SER A 942 -16.16 10.31 8.78
C SER A 942 -15.19 10.39 9.96
N THR A 943 -13.88 10.40 9.70
CA THR A 943 -12.81 10.47 10.72
C THR A 943 -11.81 11.59 10.43
N ILE A 944 -12.17 12.55 9.55
CA ILE A 944 -11.23 13.56 9.04
C ILE A 944 -10.63 14.42 10.15
N GLY A 945 -11.37 14.62 11.25
CA GLY A 945 -10.94 15.38 12.41
C GLY A 945 -9.79 14.73 13.19
N ARG A 946 -9.52 13.43 13.03
CA ARG A 946 -8.31 12.78 13.60
C ARG A 946 -7.04 13.13 12.84
N ILE A 947 -7.15 13.27 11.53
CA ILE A 947 -5.98 13.33 10.63
C ILE A 947 -5.69 14.74 10.09
N ARG A 948 -6.62 15.70 10.23
CA ARG A 948 -6.45 17.08 9.73
C ARG A 948 -6.67 18.12 10.84
N THR A 949 -5.85 19.17 10.83
CA THR A 949 -6.02 20.35 11.68
C THR A 949 -7.09 21.28 11.12
N HIS A 950 -7.55 22.26 11.92
CA HIS A 950 -8.48 23.30 11.43
C HIS A 950 -7.93 24.03 10.20
N ARG A 951 -6.62 24.30 10.22
CA ARG A 951 -5.92 24.95 9.11
C ARG A 951 -5.94 24.08 7.86
N ASP A 952 -5.63 22.78 7.99
CA ASP A 952 -5.64 21.86 6.85
C ASP A 952 -7.04 21.75 6.24
N LEU A 953 -8.08 21.68 7.07
CA LEU A 953 -9.48 21.66 6.61
C LEU A 953 -9.85 22.95 5.87
N LEU A 954 -9.48 24.11 6.42
CA LEU A 954 -9.70 25.41 5.77
C LEU A 954 -8.94 25.50 4.45
N GLU A 955 -7.68 25.04 4.41
CA GLU A 955 -6.86 25.02 3.22
C GLU A 955 -7.44 24.10 2.14
N SER A 956 -7.85 22.87 2.50
CA SER A 956 -8.51 21.96 1.55
C SER A 956 -9.83 22.50 1.00
N ILE A 957 -10.61 23.25 1.79
CA ILE A 957 -11.88 23.83 1.34
C ILE A 957 -11.67 25.07 0.47
N LEU A 958 -10.80 25.99 0.91
CA LEU A 958 -10.57 27.27 0.25
C LEU A 958 -9.66 27.12 -0.98
N TYR A 959 -8.71 26.17 -0.93
CA TYR A 959 -7.62 25.99 -1.90
C TYR A 959 -7.36 24.51 -2.21
N PRO A 960 -8.36 23.77 -2.74
CA PRO A 960 -8.29 22.32 -2.88
C PRO A 960 -7.12 21.80 -3.74
N SER A 961 -6.58 22.60 -4.66
CA SER A 961 -5.44 22.24 -5.52
C SER A 961 -4.06 22.45 -4.88
N GLU A 962 -3.97 23.16 -3.75
CA GLU A 962 -2.69 23.38 -3.04
C GLU A 962 -2.35 22.19 -2.12
N SER A 963 -3.37 21.54 -1.57
CA SER A 963 -3.25 20.33 -0.75
C SER A 963 -4.20 19.27 -1.27
N ILE A 964 -3.74 18.49 -2.27
CA ILE A 964 -4.49 17.37 -2.81
C ILE A 964 -4.22 16.15 -1.93
N ALA A 965 -5.28 15.53 -1.41
CA ALA A 965 -5.13 14.27 -0.69
C ALA A 965 -4.48 13.24 -1.63
N ARG A 966 -3.47 12.51 -1.15
CA ARG A 966 -2.63 11.64 -1.97
C ARG A 966 -3.40 10.51 -2.70
N ASP A 967 -4.63 10.19 -2.27
CA ASP A 967 -5.55 9.20 -2.89
C ASP A 967 -6.47 9.80 -3.96
N PHE A 968 -6.46 11.13 -4.00
CA PHE A 968 -7.33 11.97 -4.81
C PHE A 968 -6.47 12.90 -5.67
N GLU A 969 -5.20 12.52 -5.88
CA GLU A 969 -4.35 13.09 -6.91
C GLU A 969 -5.03 12.93 -8.26
N SER A 970 -5.15 14.05 -8.96
CA SER A 970 -5.74 14.05 -10.28
C SER A 970 -4.69 13.65 -11.29
N TYR A 971 -5.07 12.72 -12.16
CA TYR A 971 -4.24 12.27 -13.28
C TYR A 971 -4.87 12.71 -14.58
N THR A 972 -4.01 13.09 -15.51
CA THR A 972 -4.32 13.15 -16.93
C THR A 972 -3.87 11.82 -17.54
N VAL A 973 -4.81 10.91 -17.77
CA VAL A 973 -4.58 9.63 -18.45
C VAL A 973 -4.83 9.84 -19.93
N THR A 974 -3.77 9.88 -20.72
CA THR A 974 -3.82 10.04 -22.18
C THR A 974 -3.87 8.65 -22.83
N PRO A 975 -4.99 8.24 -23.43
CA PRO A 975 -5.03 7.05 -24.26
C PRO A 975 -4.38 7.31 -25.64
N LYS A 976 -3.81 6.28 -26.25
CA LYS A 976 -3.28 6.26 -27.63
C LYS A 976 -4.33 6.70 -28.64
N GLU A 977 -5.59 6.38 -28.39
CA GLU A 977 -6.74 6.87 -29.12
C GLU A 977 -7.74 7.50 -28.17
N GLY A 978 -7.91 8.82 -28.27
CA GLY A 978 -8.86 9.60 -27.45
C GLY A 978 -8.20 10.78 -26.71
N PRO A 979 -8.92 11.84 -26.29
CA PRO A 979 -8.50 12.85 -25.36
C PRO A 979 -8.05 12.23 -24.03
N PRO A 980 -7.13 12.94 -23.38
CA PRO A 980 -6.78 12.63 -22.02
C PRO A 980 -8.00 12.70 -21.10
N LEU A 981 -8.20 11.66 -20.30
CA LEU A 981 -9.14 11.62 -19.20
C LEU A 981 -8.53 12.31 -17.99
N LEU A 982 -9.28 13.25 -17.42
CA LEU A 982 -8.92 13.85 -16.14
C LEU A 982 -9.75 13.19 -15.05
N GLY A 983 -9.09 12.60 -14.08
CA GLY A 983 -9.78 11.98 -12.95
C GLY A 983 -8.82 11.34 -11.96
N LEU A 984 -9.39 10.62 -11.01
CA LEU A 984 -8.66 9.89 -9.98
C LEU A 984 -8.42 8.47 -10.45
N ILE A 985 -7.19 7.99 -10.36
CA ILE A 985 -6.89 6.57 -10.56
C ILE A 985 -7.11 5.87 -9.21
N GLN A 986 -8.33 5.37 -8.98
CA GLN A 986 -8.69 4.67 -7.74
C GLN A 986 -8.33 3.18 -7.77
N ARG A 987 -8.08 2.66 -8.97
CA ARG A 987 -7.75 1.27 -9.26
C ARG A 987 -7.01 1.25 -10.60
N GLU A 988 -6.08 0.32 -10.81
CA GLU A 988 -5.41 0.04 -12.07
C GLU A 988 -4.93 -1.41 -12.01
N THR A 989 -5.09 -2.16 -13.08
CA THR A 989 -4.69 -3.56 -13.25
C THR A 989 -3.50 -3.67 -14.19
N ALA A 990 -3.02 -4.90 -14.41
CA ALA A 990 -2.08 -5.16 -15.50
C ALA A 990 -2.63 -4.70 -16.87
N ASP A 991 -3.94 -4.82 -17.05
CA ASP A 991 -4.62 -4.65 -18.33
C ASP A 991 -5.54 -3.43 -18.38
N THR A 992 -5.80 -2.72 -17.27
CA THR A 992 -6.82 -1.67 -17.24
C THR A 992 -6.55 -0.59 -16.20
N VAL A 993 -6.61 0.69 -16.57
CA VAL A 993 -6.58 1.84 -15.67
C VAL A 993 -8.01 2.32 -15.40
N PHE A 994 -8.41 2.40 -14.13
CA PHE A 994 -9.74 2.90 -13.73
C PHE A 994 -9.65 4.35 -13.29
N VAL A 995 -10.15 5.23 -14.15
CA VAL A 995 -10.18 6.68 -13.93
C VAL A 995 -11.57 7.09 -13.50
N THR A 996 -11.76 7.44 -12.24
CA THR A 996 -13.00 8.07 -11.76
C THR A 996 -12.95 9.55 -12.08
N ASP A 997 -13.84 10.01 -12.97
CA ASP A 997 -13.90 11.42 -13.35
C ASP A 997 -14.63 12.27 -12.30
N VAL A 998 -14.68 13.58 -12.54
CA VAL A 998 -15.34 14.60 -11.70
C VAL A 998 -16.83 14.32 -11.42
N THR A 999 -17.44 13.40 -12.19
CA THR A 999 -18.86 13.04 -12.08
C THR A 999 -19.09 11.89 -11.07
N GLY A 1000 -18.02 11.22 -10.64
CA GLY A 1000 -18.07 9.92 -9.97
C GLY A 1000 -18.28 8.75 -10.95
N THR A 1001 -18.10 8.97 -12.25
CA THR A 1001 -18.18 7.89 -13.26
C THR A 1001 -16.80 7.29 -13.42
N GLU A 1002 -16.69 5.99 -13.15
CA GLU A 1002 -15.49 5.21 -13.42
C GLU A 1002 -15.37 4.95 -14.93
N ARG A 1003 -14.24 5.32 -15.50
CA ARG A 1003 -13.86 5.04 -16.88
C ARG A 1003 -12.69 4.08 -16.89
N LEU A 1004 -12.87 2.98 -17.59
CA LEU A 1004 -11.88 1.92 -17.70
C LEU A 1004 -11.14 2.14 -19.02
N ILE A 1005 -9.81 2.21 -18.98
CA ILE A 1005 -8.97 2.30 -20.17
C ILE A 1005 -8.05 1.09 -20.17
N ALA A 1006 -7.98 0.33 -21.26
CA ALA A 1006 -7.03 -0.77 -21.33
C ALA A 1006 -5.59 -0.23 -21.20
N ARG A 1007 -4.73 -0.92 -20.44
CA ARG A 1007 -3.39 -0.41 -20.11
C ARG A 1007 -2.52 -0.26 -21.35
N ASP A 1008 -2.67 -1.17 -22.31
CA ASP A 1008 -2.03 -1.11 -23.62
C ASP A 1008 -2.58 0.01 -24.53
N GLU A 1009 -3.78 0.53 -24.24
CA GLU A 1009 -4.34 1.72 -24.86
C GLU A 1009 -3.87 3.02 -24.19
N VAL A 1010 -3.13 2.99 -23.08
CA VAL A 1010 -2.61 4.20 -22.43
C VAL A 1010 -1.29 4.64 -23.07
N GLU A 1011 -1.25 5.88 -23.57
CA GLU A 1011 -0.03 6.54 -24.08
C GLU A 1011 0.78 7.16 -22.93
N SER A 1012 0.11 7.89 -22.03
CA SER A 1012 0.76 8.50 -20.85
C SER A 1012 -0.20 8.63 -19.67
N ILE A 1013 0.37 8.63 -18.47
CA ILE A 1013 -0.32 9.01 -17.23
C ILE A 1013 0.50 10.11 -16.60
N GLU A 1014 -0.08 11.30 -16.52
CA GLU A 1014 0.59 12.48 -15.99
C GLU A 1014 -0.16 12.96 -14.73
N PRO A 1015 0.48 12.98 -13.55
CA PRO A 1015 -0.11 13.63 -12.39
C PRO A 1015 -0.25 15.13 -12.66
N ILE A 1016 -1.34 15.74 -12.22
CA ILE A 1016 -1.54 17.18 -12.31
C ILE A 1016 -1.76 17.81 -10.94
N ALA A 1017 -1.19 19.00 -10.74
CA ALA A 1017 -1.29 19.78 -9.51
C ALA A 1017 -2.64 20.51 -9.36
N VAL A 1018 -3.73 19.93 -9.88
CA VAL A 1018 -5.08 20.52 -9.83
C VAL A 1018 -6.03 19.48 -9.26
N SER A 1019 -6.74 19.82 -8.18
CA SER A 1019 -7.67 18.93 -7.52
C SER A 1019 -8.94 18.69 -8.32
N ILE A 1020 -9.51 17.50 -8.17
CA ILE A 1020 -10.86 17.20 -8.65
C ILE A 1020 -11.94 17.91 -7.83
N MET A 1021 -11.62 18.28 -6.58
CA MET A 1021 -12.48 19.13 -5.76
C MET A 1021 -12.44 20.54 -6.35
N PRO A 1022 -13.58 21.07 -6.86
CA PRO A 1022 -13.59 22.38 -7.46
C PRO A 1022 -13.27 23.46 -6.43
N GLN A 1023 -12.43 24.41 -6.81
CA GLN A 1023 -12.22 25.63 -6.03
C GLN A 1023 -13.47 26.54 -6.12
N GLY A 1024 -13.67 27.38 -5.10
CA GLY A 1024 -14.81 28.30 -5.03
C GLY A 1024 -16.09 27.71 -4.41
N LEU A 1025 -16.08 26.45 -3.94
CA LEU A 1025 -17.23 25.82 -3.28
C LEU A 1025 -17.64 26.57 -2.00
N GLU A 1026 -16.71 27.24 -1.33
CA GLU A 1026 -16.98 28.03 -0.14
C GLU A 1026 -17.87 29.25 -0.44
N GLN A 1027 -17.96 29.71 -1.69
CA GLN A 1027 -18.75 30.89 -2.05
C GLN A 1027 -20.26 30.65 -1.89
N ALA A 1028 -20.68 29.39 -1.81
CA ALA A 1028 -22.05 29.00 -1.46
C ALA A 1028 -22.32 29.04 0.06
N LEU A 1029 -21.31 29.40 0.87
CA LEU A 1029 -21.37 29.54 2.31
C LEU A 1029 -21.07 30.99 2.70
N THR A 1030 -21.74 31.50 3.73
CA THR A 1030 -21.27 32.70 4.43
C THR A 1030 -20.06 32.35 5.31
N GLU A 1031 -19.30 33.36 5.77
CA GLU A 1031 -18.15 33.12 6.65
C GLU A 1031 -18.51 32.32 7.91
N ALA A 1032 -19.64 32.63 8.54
CA ALA A 1032 -20.11 31.92 9.72
C ALA A 1032 -20.46 30.46 9.41
N GLU A 1033 -21.06 30.19 8.25
CA GLU A 1033 -21.41 28.83 7.83
C GLU A 1033 -20.17 28.00 7.47
N LEU A 1034 -19.11 28.63 6.93
CA LEU A 1034 -17.83 27.97 6.71
C LEU A 1034 -17.14 27.60 8.02
N LEU A 1035 -17.13 28.50 9.01
CA LEU A 1035 -16.58 28.23 10.34
C LEU A 1035 -17.35 27.11 11.05
N ASP A 1036 -18.69 27.14 10.99
CA ASP A 1036 -19.56 26.07 11.50
C ASP A 1036 -19.23 24.73 10.81
N LEU A 1037 -19.08 24.71 9.48
CA LEU A 1037 -18.72 23.51 8.71
C LEU A 1037 -17.36 22.92 9.14
N VAL A 1038 -16.33 23.76 9.30
CA VAL A 1038 -15.00 23.31 9.72
C VAL A 1038 -15.01 22.78 11.15
N ALA A 1039 -15.75 23.41 12.06
CA ALA A 1039 -15.92 22.92 13.43
C ALA A 1039 -16.59 21.54 13.45
N TYR A 1040 -17.61 21.33 12.62
CA TYR A 1040 -18.21 20.01 12.44
C TYR A 1040 -17.21 18.98 11.92
N LEU A 1041 -16.50 19.26 10.83
CA LEU A 1041 -15.51 18.33 10.27
C LEU A 1041 -14.40 17.99 11.26
N LYS A 1042 -13.94 18.94 12.08
CA LYS A 1042 -12.93 18.67 13.11
C LYS A 1042 -13.46 17.80 14.26
N SER A 1043 -14.77 17.83 14.53
CA SER A 1043 -15.42 16.99 15.55
C SER A 1043 -15.56 15.51 15.14
N LEU A 1044 -15.38 15.20 13.86
CA LEU A 1044 -15.46 13.84 13.31
C LEU A 1044 -14.18 13.08 13.68
N GLN A 1045 -14.24 12.29 14.76
CA GLN A 1045 -13.15 11.44 15.23
C GLN A 1045 -13.35 10.00 14.81
#